data_AF-A0A258K8K3-F1
#
_entry.id   AF-A0A258K8K3-F1
#
_cell.length_a   1.000
_cell.length_b   1.000
_cell.length_c   1.000
_cell.angle_alpha   90.00
_cell.angle_beta   90.00
_cell.angle_gamma   90.00
#
_symmetry.space_group_name_H-M   'P 1'
#
loop_
_entity.id
_entity.type
_entity.pdbx_description
1 polymer ?
#
loop_
_entity_poly.entity_id
_entity_poly.type
_entity_poly.pdbx_seq_one_letter_code
_entity_poly.pdbx_strand_id
1 'polypeptide(L)'
;MATTMTVNLSSALQSQLSQSGIYLYVLVFDSSSDAPLSSQIYAGDGSQDGPIGATFDIPLTTGSDTLNGGKVYFIIQSTDAATPLDFTSQSQINWQSAADNSYRYDSVEISLLNQTGDAANLTSVEGFGIPMELSASTGTRSYNVSGSTLMDTDLPATSAQTVVYTYTEGPLAGQDRMAISPTAAVPIDNPAFSASDWTDYIESLQGAAATDIVLNGYFNGAPDVEAGQPAGTVGEWRNAGFFSYTLSWDATNEVFWLSPTANSQIQGYIKITADQLAQSIYSSLGTVEIYTSPTDAEPYAVYSTSTDPTSEMNVGANNQWGKILQQFTNGFTAGYYGATGASLNDQVTAGIDLNKNYNWDPTYAFANNLTGTAPLFYDHYSKVFFDNTNSYGSTYSDALMAAFNQGGPLLPTYQNGANISTLTVNLYADTDTPAGYVTPEINNYIAPTNGTTYEIATYQDNMSSITLDFGSGQAMILDDDVPITLKFITGYNGSTPEWTSLQLGSSTETPWQTWTVSEIGGVFSVTGNGGAGQSAGSLVITNPPVSATGVNWYQVVVGTGATQKTYNIYATTNGTYEFVDPDSSSGVTYAADGLATVTPGALRGDGSLLTFTVQISGATPTLDFSMLEWNTDPTYIAGLVAPSAPVAGTVSSSIFTALAGQSSTTAPTATVGTGEVAFGWTGLNSDVNTTSWTSGYTNKIYGLQAALLSFSTSGIAPIVAYGDIDGQWQSAVSQQLGNGSYTVTMTQYLATDTTFTTPIGRQSSPLTLTVSLSDLDMAGSSSGISLVDDASGTGGNWISLQTLSSSLSSEATLIIYRVDGSGNMIDAEGNVVGSVEDAALAYVGSVKSDSGATLFNGDQMVYLGLGQELRFALETGAGSIDMNPGFSSVTQGDGSVHLSVGGLQLSAMIQNTLDSGNNLASVQRIYDLPMVYLTHGQELSVEVAGSAANTNDLHFVRFDIDFNTGEISVGGVAYGDTDAFHAAVRAYLDLGFSATYGGGTFSSDQNWTVAGSDGYYAPVLITQSGEIFVSGTGNDGGQEYIRIFGENTFGFEDLTAAQGSDFDYNDMVMRLVPAI
;
A
#
# COMPACT_ATOMS: atom_id res chain seq x y z
N MET A 1 -3.91 27.28 -25.57
CA MET A 1 -3.20 27.66 -26.82
C MET A 1 -2.76 26.35 -27.43
N ALA A 2 -3.17 26.05 -28.67
CA ALA A 2 -2.84 24.79 -29.32
C ALA A 2 -1.32 24.69 -29.56
N THR A 3 -0.75 23.53 -29.22
CA THR A 3 0.66 23.22 -29.51
C THR A 3 0.79 22.78 -30.96
N THR A 4 1.76 23.34 -31.68
CA THR A 4 2.07 22.95 -33.07
C THR A 4 3.41 22.25 -33.12
N MET A 5 3.50 21.14 -33.86
CA MET A 5 4.77 20.50 -34.19
C MET A 5 5.28 21.00 -35.53
N THR A 6 6.43 21.66 -35.55
CA THR A 6 7.13 22.02 -36.79
C THR A 6 8.05 20.86 -37.18
N VAL A 7 7.88 20.33 -38.39
CA VAL A 7 8.71 19.26 -38.93
C VAL A 7 9.67 19.85 -39.96
N ASN A 8 10.97 19.60 -39.80
CA ASN A 8 12.00 19.96 -40.79
C ASN A 8 12.64 18.70 -41.37
N LEU A 9 13.08 18.79 -42.62
CA LEU A 9 13.77 17.70 -43.31
C LEU A 9 15.20 18.11 -43.63
N SER A 10 16.17 17.21 -43.40
CA SER A 10 17.55 17.44 -43.87
C SER A 10 17.60 17.54 -45.40
N SER A 11 18.62 18.21 -45.95
CA SER A 11 18.74 18.36 -47.41
C SER A 11 18.92 17.00 -48.12
N ALA A 12 19.60 16.05 -47.48
CA ALA A 12 19.74 14.69 -48.00
C ALA A 12 18.40 13.95 -47.99
N LEU A 13 17.62 14.06 -46.92
CA LEU A 13 16.31 13.43 -46.83
C LEU A 13 15.33 14.04 -47.82
N GLN A 14 15.32 15.36 -48.00
CA GLN A 14 14.52 16.02 -49.04
C GLN A 14 14.84 15.46 -50.44
N SER A 15 16.13 15.27 -50.74
CA SER A 15 16.56 14.71 -52.01
C SER A 15 16.06 13.28 -52.18
N GLN A 16 16.15 12.46 -51.13
CA GLN A 16 15.63 11.09 -51.11
C GLN A 16 14.13 11.08 -51.35
N LEU A 17 13.35 11.85 -50.58
CA LEU A 17 11.90 11.87 -50.61
C LEU A 17 11.30 12.48 -51.88
N SER A 18 12.06 13.27 -52.65
CA SER A 18 11.60 13.90 -53.90
C SER A 18 11.43 12.94 -55.10
N GLN A 19 11.73 11.64 -54.91
CA GLN A 19 11.60 10.65 -55.97
C GLN A 19 10.15 10.18 -56.12
N SER A 20 9.70 10.01 -57.37
CA SER A 20 8.40 9.41 -57.67
C SER A 20 8.33 7.99 -57.13
N GLY A 21 7.24 7.64 -56.44
CA GLY A 21 7.08 6.34 -55.77
C GLY A 21 7.50 6.34 -54.29
N ILE A 22 7.87 7.50 -53.74
CA ILE A 22 8.09 7.68 -52.30
C ILE A 22 6.97 8.53 -51.70
N TYR A 23 6.48 8.10 -50.54
CA TYR A 23 5.47 8.82 -49.76
C TYR A 23 5.93 9.02 -48.32
N LEU A 24 5.73 10.23 -47.79
CA LEU A 24 5.91 10.58 -46.38
C LEU A 24 4.54 10.74 -45.73
N TYR A 25 4.27 9.96 -44.69
CA TYR A 25 3.08 10.08 -43.87
C TYR A 25 3.44 10.70 -42.52
N VAL A 26 2.59 11.61 -42.05
CA VAL A 26 2.62 12.09 -40.67
C VAL A 26 1.24 11.87 -40.06
N LEU A 27 1.19 10.98 -39.05
CA LEU A 27 -0.04 10.54 -38.42
C LEU A 27 0.00 10.87 -36.94
N VAL A 28 -1.04 11.52 -36.41
CA VAL A 28 -1.15 11.88 -35.00
C VAL A 28 -2.24 11.04 -34.35
N PHE A 29 -1.91 10.34 -33.28
CA PHE A 29 -2.83 9.54 -32.46
C PHE A 29 -2.88 10.08 -31.03
N ASP A 30 -4.01 9.87 -30.37
CA ASP A 30 -4.20 10.08 -28.92
C ASP A 30 -4.47 8.72 -28.28
N SER A 31 -4.01 8.48 -27.04
CA SER A 31 -4.21 7.19 -26.36
C SER A 31 -5.66 6.74 -26.26
N SER A 32 -6.62 7.66 -26.34
CA SER A 32 -8.06 7.39 -26.34
C SER A 32 -8.64 6.98 -27.70
N SER A 33 -7.86 7.00 -28.78
CA SER A 33 -8.32 6.69 -30.14
C SER A 33 -7.31 5.88 -30.94
N ASP A 34 -7.76 4.73 -31.45
CA ASP A 34 -6.99 3.94 -32.40
C ASP A 34 -7.00 4.58 -33.82
N ALA A 35 -7.88 5.54 -34.10
CA ALA A 35 -7.91 6.24 -35.39
C ALA A 35 -7.06 7.52 -35.34
N PRO A 36 -6.41 7.92 -36.47
CA PRO A 36 -5.59 9.12 -36.48
C PRO A 36 -6.45 10.37 -36.28
N LEU A 37 -6.07 11.21 -35.33
CA LEU A 37 -6.64 12.55 -35.12
C LEU A 37 -6.37 13.46 -36.33
N SER A 38 -5.21 13.29 -36.95
CA SER A 38 -4.84 13.94 -38.20
C SER A 38 -3.92 13.05 -39.01
N SER A 39 -4.02 13.17 -40.33
CA SER A 39 -3.19 12.47 -41.31
C SER A 39 -2.79 13.46 -42.40
N GLN A 40 -1.50 13.47 -42.74
CA GLN A 40 -0.96 14.20 -43.89
C GLN A 40 -0.10 13.24 -44.71
N ILE A 41 -0.30 13.22 -46.03
CA ILE A 41 0.37 12.31 -46.94
C ILE A 41 0.99 13.09 -48.09
N TYR A 42 2.31 13.17 -48.09
CA TYR A 42 3.04 13.85 -49.13
C TYR A 42 3.64 12.87 -50.12
N ALA A 43 3.42 13.08 -51.42
CA ALA A 43 4.07 12.32 -52.48
C ALA A 43 5.34 13.03 -52.97
N GLY A 44 6.39 12.26 -53.25
CA GLY A 44 7.66 12.81 -53.77
C GLY A 44 7.52 13.56 -55.09
N ASP A 45 6.54 13.19 -55.92
CA ASP A 45 6.19 13.88 -57.18
C ASP A 45 5.19 15.04 -56.99
N GLY A 46 4.73 15.28 -55.76
CA GLY A 46 3.76 16.30 -55.38
C GLY A 46 2.31 15.96 -55.74
N SER A 47 1.99 14.72 -56.10
CA SER A 47 0.63 14.29 -56.48
C SER A 47 -0.36 14.15 -55.33
N GLN A 48 0.12 14.07 -54.08
CA GLN A 48 -0.67 13.95 -52.84
C GLN A 48 -0.22 15.03 -51.85
N ASP A 49 -1.18 15.75 -51.25
CA ASP A 49 -1.03 16.91 -50.34
C ASP A 49 0.03 17.99 -50.73
N GLY A 50 0.49 17.98 -51.98
CA GLY A 50 1.51 18.89 -52.51
C GLY A 50 2.93 18.34 -52.39
N PRO A 51 3.94 19.08 -52.91
CA PRO A 51 5.33 18.67 -52.79
C PRO A 51 5.77 18.70 -51.32
N ILE A 52 6.63 17.77 -50.93
CA ILE A 52 7.21 17.70 -49.59
C ILE A 52 8.03 18.97 -49.34
N GLY A 53 7.53 19.85 -48.47
CA GLY A 53 8.23 21.06 -48.06
C GLY A 53 9.45 20.75 -47.21
N ALA A 54 10.49 21.60 -47.28
CA ALA A 54 11.64 21.51 -46.36
C ALA A 54 11.24 21.67 -44.88
N THR A 55 10.16 22.41 -44.64
CA THR A 55 9.53 22.65 -43.33
C THR A 55 8.02 22.68 -43.50
N PHE A 56 7.29 22.06 -42.58
CA PHE A 56 5.82 22.09 -42.52
C PHE A 56 5.33 21.91 -41.08
N ASP A 57 4.10 22.33 -40.80
CA ASP A 57 3.52 22.34 -39.45
C ASP A 57 2.39 21.30 -39.32
N ILE A 58 2.40 20.58 -38.20
CA ILE A 58 1.41 19.59 -37.81
C ILE A 58 0.70 20.07 -36.54
N PRO A 59 -0.61 20.31 -36.57
CA PRO A 59 -1.36 20.59 -35.36
C PRO A 59 -1.44 19.31 -34.50
N LEU A 60 -0.95 19.36 -33.26
CA LEU A 60 -0.99 18.21 -32.36
C LEU A 60 -2.35 18.03 -31.69
N THR A 61 -3.17 19.08 -31.64
CA THR A 61 -4.49 19.05 -31.01
C THR A 61 -5.57 19.52 -31.99
N THR A 62 -6.68 18.79 -32.09
CA THR A 62 -7.81 19.09 -32.98
C THR A 62 -9.02 19.59 -32.18
N GLY A 63 -8.93 20.81 -31.66
CA GLY A 63 -10.04 21.49 -30.98
C GLY A 63 -10.07 21.36 -29.45
N SER A 64 -9.20 20.52 -28.86
CA SER A 64 -8.78 20.58 -27.45
C SER A 64 -7.43 21.32 -27.33
N ASP A 65 -7.08 21.73 -26.12
CA ASP A 65 -5.71 22.18 -25.77
C ASP A 65 -4.87 20.99 -25.23
N THR A 66 -5.39 19.75 -25.30
CA THR A 66 -4.80 18.57 -24.67
C THR A 66 -4.59 17.38 -25.60
N LEU A 67 -3.51 16.64 -25.36
CA LEU A 67 -3.17 15.34 -25.97
C LEU A 67 -2.68 14.42 -24.85
N ASN A 68 -3.36 13.30 -24.60
CA ASN A 68 -3.01 12.38 -23.51
C ASN A 68 -2.23 11.18 -24.05
N GLY A 69 -0.93 11.05 -23.75
CA GLY A 69 -0.12 9.93 -24.21
C GLY A 69 -0.17 9.69 -25.72
N GLY A 70 -0.15 10.76 -26.52
CA GLY A 70 -0.26 10.68 -27.97
C GLY A 70 1.02 10.21 -28.65
N LYS A 71 0.89 9.67 -29.86
CA LYS A 71 2.02 9.29 -30.73
C LYS A 71 1.94 10.00 -32.07
N VAL A 72 3.06 10.54 -32.52
CA VAL A 72 3.22 11.08 -33.87
C VAL A 72 4.12 10.12 -34.66
N TYR A 73 3.56 9.45 -35.65
CA TYR A 73 4.31 8.56 -36.55
C TYR A 73 4.79 9.29 -37.78
N PHE A 74 6.05 9.04 -38.13
CA PHE A 74 6.65 9.42 -39.40
C PHE A 74 6.90 8.15 -40.20
N ILE A 75 6.29 8.03 -41.38
CA ILE A 75 6.37 6.81 -42.21
C ILE A 75 6.93 7.18 -43.58
N ILE A 76 7.96 6.45 -44.04
CA ILE A 76 8.53 6.59 -45.37
C ILE A 76 8.31 5.30 -46.15
N GLN A 77 7.39 5.34 -47.09
CA GLN A 77 7.09 4.22 -48.01
C GLN A 77 7.85 4.39 -49.31
N SER A 78 8.40 3.28 -49.83
CA SER A 78 8.92 3.17 -51.20
C SER A 78 8.12 2.10 -51.93
N THR A 79 7.42 2.47 -52.99
CA THR A 79 6.56 1.53 -53.73
C THR A 79 6.58 1.81 -55.23
N ASP A 80 6.37 0.75 -56.01
CA ASP A 80 6.10 0.85 -57.44
C ASP A 80 4.64 1.22 -57.74
N ALA A 81 3.76 1.19 -56.72
CA ALA A 81 2.34 1.54 -56.85
C ALA A 81 2.12 3.06 -57.00
N ALA A 82 1.14 3.41 -57.82
CA ALA A 82 0.76 4.81 -58.04
C ALA A 82 -0.13 5.40 -56.93
N THR A 83 -0.54 4.59 -55.94
CA THR A 83 -1.42 5.01 -54.85
C THR A 83 -0.74 4.77 -53.51
N PRO A 84 -0.71 5.76 -52.60
CA PRO A 84 -0.22 5.57 -51.23
C PRO A 84 -1.09 4.57 -50.44
N LEU A 85 -0.53 4.04 -49.36
CA LEU A 85 -1.26 3.31 -48.32
C LEU A 85 -2.27 4.22 -47.61
N ASP A 86 -3.30 3.61 -47.03
CA ASP A 86 -4.28 4.29 -46.20
C ASP A 86 -4.24 3.68 -44.79
N PHE A 87 -3.80 4.48 -43.82
CA PHE A 87 -3.72 4.10 -42.41
C PHE A 87 -4.93 4.68 -41.68
N THR A 88 -5.86 3.82 -41.30
CA THR A 88 -7.08 4.17 -40.57
C THR A 88 -7.01 3.80 -39.09
N SER A 89 -6.00 3.00 -38.69
CA SER A 89 -5.77 2.55 -37.33
C SER A 89 -4.28 2.53 -36.97
N GLN A 90 -3.92 2.83 -35.72
CA GLN A 90 -2.55 2.79 -35.23
C GLN A 90 -1.99 1.37 -35.30
N SER A 91 -2.81 0.35 -35.00
CA SER A 91 -2.42 -1.07 -35.04
C SER A 91 -1.92 -1.55 -36.41
N GLN A 92 -2.23 -0.83 -37.50
CA GLN A 92 -1.76 -1.12 -38.85
C GLN A 92 -0.29 -0.76 -39.07
N ILE A 93 0.30 0.05 -38.18
CA ILE A 93 1.69 0.48 -38.21
C ILE A 93 2.49 -0.48 -37.31
N ASN A 94 3.05 -1.52 -37.93
CA ASN A 94 3.80 -2.55 -37.22
C ASN A 94 4.85 -3.17 -38.14
N TRP A 95 5.74 -3.99 -37.58
CA TRP A 95 6.85 -4.61 -38.31
C TRP A 95 6.40 -5.42 -39.54
N GLN A 96 5.37 -6.26 -39.42
CA GLN A 96 4.91 -7.12 -40.50
C GLN A 96 4.30 -6.31 -41.65
N SER A 97 3.45 -5.34 -41.33
CA SER A 97 2.85 -4.41 -42.29
C SER A 97 3.93 -3.60 -43.02
N ALA A 98 4.99 -3.19 -42.31
CA ALA A 98 6.12 -2.46 -42.85
C ALA A 98 6.96 -3.29 -43.83
N ALA A 99 7.14 -4.59 -43.55
CA ALA A 99 7.80 -5.54 -44.44
C ALA A 99 6.95 -5.82 -45.70
N ASP A 100 5.65 -6.04 -45.54
CA ASP A 100 4.74 -6.40 -46.62
C ASP A 100 4.50 -5.25 -47.61
N ASN A 101 4.56 -4.01 -47.15
CA ASN A 101 4.24 -2.82 -47.95
C ASN A 101 5.44 -1.87 -48.17
N SER A 102 6.67 -2.34 -47.91
CA SER A 102 7.91 -1.58 -48.12
C SER A 102 7.90 -0.17 -47.53
N TYR A 103 7.68 -0.06 -46.22
CA TYR A 103 7.86 1.20 -45.50
C TYR A 103 8.72 1.05 -44.24
N ARG A 104 9.29 2.17 -43.80
CA ARG A 104 9.89 2.31 -42.47
C ARG A 104 9.11 3.34 -41.68
N TYR A 105 9.19 3.26 -40.36
CA TYR A 105 8.49 4.19 -39.48
C TYR A 105 9.33 4.49 -38.25
N ASP A 106 9.01 5.59 -37.59
CA ASP A 106 9.51 5.94 -36.27
C ASP A 106 8.52 6.90 -35.62
N SER A 107 8.62 7.12 -34.30
CA SER A 107 7.62 7.94 -33.61
C SER A 107 8.15 8.84 -32.49
N VAL A 108 7.37 9.88 -32.21
CA VAL A 108 7.52 10.73 -31.03
C VAL A 108 6.30 10.53 -30.14
N GLU A 109 6.54 10.22 -28.87
CA GLU A 109 5.50 10.10 -27.84
C GLU A 109 5.39 11.43 -27.10
N ILE A 110 4.16 11.88 -26.80
CA ILE A 110 3.89 13.24 -26.31
C ILE A 110 2.70 13.26 -25.36
N SER A 111 2.87 13.92 -24.21
CA SER A 111 1.76 14.37 -23.36
C SER A 111 1.68 15.89 -23.32
N LEU A 112 0.45 16.42 -23.34
CA LEU A 112 0.11 17.85 -23.31
C LEU A 112 -1.15 18.06 -22.45
N LEU A 113 -1.15 17.64 -21.19
CA LEU A 113 -2.30 17.75 -20.29
C LEU A 113 -2.37 19.09 -19.54
N ASN A 114 -1.43 19.99 -19.79
CA ASN A 114 -1.29 21.28 -19.15
C ASN A 114 -0.96 21.15 -17.65
N GLN A 115 -0.09 20.20 -17.32
CA GLN A 115 0.32 19.91 -15.94
C GLN A 115 1.83 19.64 -15.84
N THR A 116 2.35 19.77 -14.62
CA THR A 116 3.75 19.41 -14.34
C THR A 116 3.93 17.91 -14.55
N GLY A 117 4.94 17.50 -15.32
CA GLY A 117 5.20 16.11 -15.67
C GLY A 117 4.90 15.78 -17.14
N ASP A 118 4.19 16.64 -17.88
CA ASP A 118 4.03 16.47 -19.32
C ASP A 118 5.40 16.51 -20.02
N ALA A 119 5.63 15.51 -20.88
CA ALA A 119 6.87 15.34 -21.61
C ALA A 119 6.64 14.77 -23.01
N ALA A 120 7.67 14.89 -23.84
CA ALA A 120 7.80 14.23 -25.13
C ALA A 120 9.13 13.47 -25.23
N ASN A 121 9.19 12.42 -26.05
CA ASN A 121 10.41 11.64 -26.24
C ASN A 121 10.49 11.01 -27.63
N LEU A 122 11.72 10.68 -28.01
CA LEU A 122 11.99 9.74 -29.10
C LEU A 122 11.88 8.31 -28.55
N THR A 123 11.44 7.37 -29.37
CA THR A 123 11.36 5.96 -28.98
C THR A 123 11.81 5.06 -30.12
N SER A 124 12.62 4.06 -29.80
CA SER A 124 13.09 3.01 -30.71
C SER A 124 12.75 1.62 -30.15
N VAL A 125 11.76 1.54 -29.25
CA VAL A 125 11.29 0.30 -28.64
C VAL A 125 10.71 -0.66 -29.68
N GLU A 126 9.99 -0.16 -30.68
CA GLU A 126 9.39 -0.96 -31.76
C GLU A 126 10.35 -1.18 -32.95
N GLY A 127 11.60 -0.76 -32.81
CA GLY A 127 12.62 -0.76 -33.87
C GLY A 127 13.14 0.64 -34.17
N PHE A 128 14.09 0.71 -35.10
CA PHE A 128 14.70 1.98 -35.52
C PHE A 128 14.70 2.11 -37.04
N GLY A 129 14.13 3.21 -37.54
CA GLY A 129 13.95 3.46 -38.97
C GLY A 129 14.39 4.84 -39.45
N ILE A 130 14.26 5.89 -38.64
CA ILE A 130 14.50 7.27 -39.05
C ILE A 130 15.31 7.99 -37.96
N PRO A 131 16.51 8.54 -38.27
CA PRO A 131 17.23 9.39 -37.34
C PRO A 131 16.49 10.72 -37.17
N MET A 132 16.30 11.14 -35.92
CA MET A 132 15.47 12.30 -35.55
C MET A 132 16.15 13.22 -34.53
N GLU A 133 15.76 14.49 -34.54
CA GLU A 133 16.04 15.43 -33.45
C GLU A 133 14.73 16.04 -32.98
N LEU A 134 14.44 15.93 -31.69
CA LEU A 134 13.31 16.56 -31.03
C LEU A 134 13.82 17.78 -30.26
N SER A 135 13.15 18.93 -30.40
CA SER A 135 13.54 20.15 -29.70
C SER A 135 12.37 21.02 -29.27
N ALA A 136 12.52 21.67 -28.13
CA ALA A 136 11.58 22.63 -27.55
C ALA A 136 12.34 23.73 -26.79
N SER A 137 11.64 24.71 -26.23
CA SER A 137 12.23 25.72 -25.34
C SER A 137 12.85 25.14 -24.07
N THR A 138 12.58 23.86 -23.78
CA THR A 138 13.06 23.10 -22.62
C THR A 138 14.31 22.25 -22.91
N GLY A 139 14.74 22.12 -24.17
CA GLY A 139 15.95 21.37 -24.55
C GLY A 139 15.82 20.59 -25.86
N THR A 140 16.78 19.68 -26.11
CA THR A 140 16.88 18.84 -27.31
C THR A 140 17.09 17.36 -26.97
N ARG A 141 16.61 16.44 -27.82
CA ARG A 141 16.85 14.99 -27.74
C ARG A 141 17.22 14.49 -29.13
N SER A 142 18.31 13.73 -29.26
CA SER A 142 18.74 13.24 -30.57
C SER A 142 19.72 12.08 -30.49
N TYR A 143 20.46 11.84 -31.58
CA TYR A 143 21.42 10.77 -31.76
C TYR A 143 22.83 11.37 -31.92
N ASN A 144 23.83 10.80 -31.25
CA ASN A 144 25.24 11.23 -31.31
C ASN A 144 25.95 10.70 -32.57
N VAL A 145 25.34 9.75 -33.27
CA VAL A 145 25.86 9.07 -34.46
C VAL A 145 24.86 9.18 -35.61
N SER A 146 25.30 8.91 -36.86
CA SER A 146 24.38 8.89 -38.00
C SER A 146 23.51 7.63 -38.02
N GLY A 147 22.40 7.69 -38.76
CA GLY A 147 21.54 6.51 -38.99
C GLY A 147 22.29 5.35 -39.63
N SER A 148 23.22 5.64 -40.54
CA SER A 148 24.06 4.64 -41.20
C SER A 148 25.01 3.98 -40.22
N THR A 149 25.57 4.70 -39.22
CA THR A 149 26.38 4.05 -38.17
C THR A 149 25.55 3.05 -37.37
N LEU A 150 24.32 3.42 -37.02
CA LEU A 150 23.39 2.52 -36.33
C LEU A 150 23.03 1.30 -37.19
N MET A 151 22.61 1.49 -38.44
CA MET A 151 22.13 0.41 -39.31
C MET A 151 23.26 -0.44 -39.93
N ASP A 152 24.43 0.12 -40.20
CA ASP A 152 25.54 -0.61 -40.84
C ASP A 152 26.44 -1.34 -39.82
N THR A 153 26.54 -0.81 -38.59
CA THR A 153 27.55 -1.26 -37.62
C THR A 153 26.96 -1.64 -36.26
N ASP A 154 26.29 -0.71 -35.57
CA ASP A 154 25.98 -0.90 -34.16
C ASP A 154 24.85 -1.91 -33.94
N LEU A 155 23.72 -1.78 -34.66
CA LEU A 155 22.56 -2.68 -34.53
C LEU A 155 22.82 -4.09 -35.11
N PRO A 156 23.51 -4.26 -36.26
CA PRO A 156 23.91 -5.60 -36.71
C PRO A 156 24.81 -6.36 -35.73
N ALA A 157 25.55 -5.66 -34.85
CA ALA A 157 26.41 -6.30 -33.87
C ALA A 157 25.67 -6.86 -32.64
N THR A 158 24.37 -6.57 -32.48
CA THR A 158 23.58 -6.99 -31.32
C THR A 158 23.04 -8.41 -31.45
N SER A 159 23.11 -9.02 -32.64
CA SER A 159 22.67 -10.40 -32.89
C SER A 159 23.56 -11.08 -33.93
N ALA A 160 23.65 -12.41 -33.87
CA ALA A 160 24.30 -13.20 -34.92
C ALA A 160 23.43 -13.35 -36.18
N GLN A 161 22.15 -12.98 -36.10
CA GLN A 161 21.17 -13.06 -37.19
C GLN A 161 20.93 -11.68 -37.82
N THR A 162 20.13 -11.64 -38.90
CA THR A 162 19.81 -10.38 -39.59
C THR A 162 18.94 -9.47 -38.72
N VAL A 163 19.45 -8.30 -38.35
CA VAL A 163 18.71 -7.27 -37.59
C VAL A 163 18.16 -6.17 -38.51
N VAL A 164 18.92 -5.79 -39.54
CA VAL A 164 18.56 -4.73 -40.48
C VAL A 164 18.02 -5.31 -41.77
N TYR A 165 16.86 -4.81 -42.18
CA TYR A 165 16.14 -5.29 -43.35
C TYR A 165 16.02 -4.17 -44.38
N THR A 166 16.04 -4.54 -45.66
CA THR A 166 16.00 -3.58 -46.76
C THR A 166 14.59 -3.38 -47.30
N TYR A 167 14.37 -2.28 -48.04
CA TYR A 167 13.19 -2.10 -48.86
C TYR A 167 13.13 -3.15 -49.97
N THR A 168 11.93 -3.66 -50.28
CA THR A 168 11.74 -4.71 -51.29
C THR A 168 11.31 -4.16 -52.66
N GLU A 169 10.75 -2.95 -52.71
CA GLU A 169 10.25 -2.32 -53.94
C GLU A 169 10.44 -0.79 -53.97
N GLY A 170 10.13 -0.19 -55.13
CA GLY A 170 10.21 1.26 -55.36
C GLY A 170 11.65 1.81 -55.46
N PRO A 171 11.81 3.14 -55.47
CA PRO A 171 13.10 3.80 -55.66
C PRO A 171 14.15 3.51 -54.57
N LEU A 172 13.73 3.06 -53.38
CA LEU A 172 14.62 2.71 -52.28
C LEU A 172 14.94 1.21 -52.22
N ALA A 173 14.47 0.39 -53.16
CA ALA A 173 14.69 -1.07 -53.14
C ALA A 173 16.17 -1.43 -52.95
N GLY A 174 16.44 -2.31 -51.97
CA GLY A 174 17.79 -2.74 -51.60
C GLY A 174 18.56 -1.77 -50.69
N GLN A 175 18.00 -0.60 -50.36
CA GLN A 175 18.51 0.25 -49.26
C GLN A 175 17.91 -0.19 -47.94
N ASP A 176 18.56 0.18 -46.82
CA ASP A 176 18.07 -0.13 -45.49
C ASP A 176 16.70 0.51 -45.24
N ARG A 177 15.78 -0.32 -44.76
CA ARG A 177 14.43 0.08 -44.39
C ARG A 177 14.39 0.36 -42.90
N MET A 178 14.64 -0.65 -42.09
CA MET A 178 14.50 -0.54 -40.63
C MET A 178 15.25 -1.67 -39.94
N ALA A 179 15.72 -1.41 -38.72
CA ALA A 179 16.25 -2.41 -37.81
C ALA A 179 15.15 -2.92 -36.87
N ILE A 180 15.01 -4.24 -36.73
CA ILE A 180 14.05 -4.83 -35.80
C ILE A 180 14.57 -4.72 -34.37
N SER A 181 13.70 -4.39 -33.41
CA SER A 181 14.02 -4.46 -31.99
C SER A 181 13.68 -5.85 -31.42
N PRO A 182 14.23 -6.23 -30.26
CA PRO A 182 13.79 -7.44 -29.56
C PRO A 182 12.29 -7.42 -29.25
N THR A 183 11.73 -6.28 -28.81
CA THR A 183 10.30 -6.14 -28.49
C THR A 183 9.39 -6.44 -29.68
N ALA A 184 9.81 -6.06 -30.90
CA ALA A 184 9.07 -6.37 -32.12
C ALA A 184 9.39 -7.76 -32.69
N ALA A 185 10.58 -8.30 -32.43
CA ALA A 185 11.04 -9.59 -32.95
C ALA A 185 10.40 -10.80 -32.25
N VAL A 186 10.38 -10.78 -30.91
CA VAL A 186 9.91 -11.92 -30.10
C VAL A 186 8.44 -12.29 -30.39
N PRO A 187 7.47 -11.35 -30.45
CA PRO A 187 6.07 -11.69 -30.69
C PRO A 187 5.77 -12.33 -32.06
N ILE A 188 6.67 -12.18 -33.03
CA ILE A 188 6.51 -12.70 -34.41
C ILE A 188 7.50 -13.82 -34.74
N ASP A 189 8.19 -14.36 -33.72
CA ASP A 189 9.20 -15.41 -33.86
C ASP A 189 10.32 -15.07 -34.87
N ASN A 190 10.73 -13.80 -34.94
CA ASN A 190 11.83 -13.40 -35.81
C ASN A 190 13.17 -13.89 -35.21
N PRO A 191 14.03 -14.58 -35.99
CA PRO A 191 15.28 -15.15 -35.47
C PRO A 191 16.30 -14.10 -34.99
N ALA A 192 16.12 -12.81 -35.26
CA ALA A 192 16.98 -11.74 -34.78
C ALA A 192 17.15 -11.77 -33.25
N PHE A 193 16.06 -12.01 -32.52
CA PHE A 193 16.04 -12.06 -31.05
C PHE A 193 15.01 -13.09 -30.59
N SER A 194 15.30 -13.79 -29.50
CA SER A 194 14.41 -14.82 -28.97
C SER A 194 14.30 -14.75 -27.45
N ALA A 195 13.20 -15.24 -26.87
CA ALA A 195 13.10 -15.37 -25.42
C ALA A 195 14.22 -16.25 -24.84
N SER A 196 14.68 -17.26 -25.59
CA SER A 196 15.80 -18.14 -25.18
C SER A 196 17.16 -17.46 -25.11
N ASP A 197 17.29 -16.22 -25.60
CA ASP A 197 18.52 -15.44 -25.42
C ASP A 197 18.81 -15.17 -23.93
N TRP A 198 17.79 -15.27 -23.08
CA TRP A 198 17.87 -15.03 -21.64
C TRP A 198 18.04 -16.28 -20.78
N THR A 199 17.98 -17.49 -21.38
CA THR A 199 17.98 -18.75 -20.63
C THR A 199 19.20 -18.88 -19.70
N ASP A 200 20.41 -18.65 -20.22
CA ASP A 200 21.65 -18.76 -19.43
C ASP A 200 21.66 -17.78 -18.25
N TYR A 201 21.11 -16.57 -18.43
CA TYR A 201 21.06 -15.57 -17.37
C TYR A 201 20.03 -15.97 -16.29
N ILE A 202 18.83 -16.40 -16.69
CA ILE A 202 17.80 -16.87 -15.77
C ILE A 202 18.27 -18.09 -14.98
N GLU A 203 18.91 -19.07 -15.64
CA GLU A 203 19.49 -20.25 -14.99
C GLU A 203 20.56 -19.87 -13.96
N SER A 204 21.37 -18.84 -14.23
CA SER A 204 22.41 -18.37 -13.30
C SER A 204 21.86 -17.86 -11.96
N LEU A 205 20.58 -17.46 -11.92
CA LEU A 205 19.92 -16.97 -10.71
C LEU A 205 19.17 -18.06 -9.94
N GLN A 206 19.04 -19.27 -10.49
CA GLN A 206 18.38 -20.37 -9.80
C GLN A 206 19.17 -20.83 -8.55
N GLY A 207 18.45 -21.34 -7.54
CA GLY A 207 19.04 -21.80 -6.29
C GLY A 207 19.36 -20.66 -5.31
N ALA A 208 20.54 -20.71 -4.68
CA ALA A 208 20.89 -19.79 -3.60
C ALA A 208 21.19 -18.35 -4.08
N ALA A 209 21.52 -18.15 -5.36
CA ALA A 209 21.79 -16.82 -5.90
C ALA A 209 20.53 -15.94 -5.89
N ALA A 210 19.34 -16.53 -6.00
CA ALA A 210 18.07 -15.81 -5.97
C ALA A 210 17.90 -14.99 -4.68
N THR A 211 18.24 -15.58 -3.52
CA THR A 211 17.98 -14.94 -2.21
C THR A 211 18.82 -13.70 -1.94
N ASP A 212 19.86 -13.47 -2.75
CA ASP A 212 20.65 -12.25 -2.66
C ASP A 212 19.99 -11.07 -3.39
N ILE A 213 18.97 -11.30 -4.22
CA ILE A 213 18.29 -10.26 -4.99
C ILE A 213 17.19 -9.59 -4.17
N VAL A 214 17.30 -8.27 -4.01
CA VAL A 214 16.32 -7.42 -3.31
C VAL A 214 15.89 -6.27 -4.21
N LEU A 215 14.57 -6.10 -4.32
CA LEU A 215 13.92 -5.07 -5.11
C LEU A 215 13.14 -4.14 -4.18
N ASN A 216 13.57 -2.87 -4.12
CA ASN A 216 12.86 -1.81 -3.42
C ASN A 216 12.26 -0.83 -4.43
N GLY A 217 11.21 -0.12 -4.07
CA GLY A 217 10.71 0.95 -4.93
C GLY A 217 9.36 1.49 -4.52
N TYR A 218 8.80 2.28 -5.43
CA TYR A 218 7.61 3.07 -5.20
C TYR A 218 6.62 2.81 -6.33
N PHE A 219 5.35 2.67 -5.95
CA PHE A 219 4.22 2.78 -6.84
C PHE A 219 3.46 4.05 -6.48
N ASN A 220 3.24 4.93 -7.47
CA ASN A 220 2.67 6.27 -7.24
C ASN A 220 1.14 6.27 -7.09
N GLY A 221 0.50 5.11 -7.20
CA GLY A 221 -0.95 4.98 -7.29
C GLY A 221 -1.44 5.28 -8.70
N ALA A 222 -2.30 4.42 -9.22
CA ALA A 222 -2.86 4.56 -10.56
C ALA A 222 -4.14 3.73 -10.69
N PRO A 223 -5.04 4.06 -11.63
CA PRO A 223 -6.10 3.15 -12.03
C PRO A 223 -5.53 2.05 -12.92
N ASP A 224 -6.07 0.84 -12.79
CA ASP A 224 -5.83 -0.25 -13.74
C ASP A 224 -6.24 0.23 -15.14
N VAL A 225 -5.30 0.19 -16.09
CA VAL A 225 -5.54 0.61 -17.49
C VAL A 225 -6.20 -0.50 -18.30
N GLU A 226 -6.19 -1.71 -17.77
CA GLU A 226 -6.82 -2.92 -18.30
C GLU A 226 -8.35 -2.91 -18.10
N ALA A 227 -8.94 -1.79 -17.69
CA ALA A 227 -10.39 -1.61 -17.65
C ALA A 227 -11.02 -2.04 -18.98
N GLY A 228 -11.86 -3.07 -18.94
CA GLY A 228 -12.48 -3.68 -20.12
C GLY A 228 -11.65 -4.74 -20.86
N GLN A 229 -10.47 -5.12 -20.36
CA GLN A 229 -9.60 -6.18 -20.91
C GLN A 229 -9.12 -7.14 -19.81
N PRO A 230 -9.71 -8.35 -19.68
CA PRO A 230 -10.78 -8.91 -20.50
C PRO A 230 -12.10 -8.13 -20.38
N ALA A 231 -12.98 -8.30 -21.37
CA ALA A 231 -14.28 -7.64 -21.39
C ALA A 231 -15.07 -7.86 -20.08
N GLY A 232 -15.46 -6.77 -19.42
CA GLY A 232 -16.14 -6.79 -18.12
C GLY A 232 -15.26 -6.43 -16.92
N THR A 233 -13.94 -6.29 -17.10
CA THR A 233 -13.03 -5.79 -16.06
C THR A 233 -13.33 -4.34 -15.74
N VAL A 234 -13.52 -4.00 -14.48
CA VAL A 234 -13.63 -2.61 -14.00
C VAL A 234 -12.24 -2.15 -13.61
N GLY A 235 -11.80 -1.00 -14.12
CA GLY A 235 -10.53 -0.41 -13.70
C GLY A 235 -10.62 0.08 -12.26
N GLU A 236 -9.76 -0.46 -11.39
CA GLU A 236 -9.69 -0.05 -9.99
C GLU A 236 -8.43 0.75 -9.72
N TRP A 237 -8.55 1.75 -8.85
CA TRP A 237 -7.44 2.51 -8.33
C TRP A 237 -6.67 1.67 -7.31
N ARG A 238 -5.38 1.55 -7.56
CA ARG A 238 -4.41 0.94 -6.65
C ARG A 238 -3.74 2.05 -5.87
N ASN A 239 -3.69 1.94 -4.55
CA ASN A 239 -3.12 2.99 -3.70
C ASN A 239 -1.62 3.12 -3.91
N ALA A 240 -1.10 4.34 -3.73
CA ALA A 240 0.34 4.57 -3.73
C ALA A 240 0.98 3.87 -2.54
N GLY A 241 2.15 3.25 -2.74
CA GLY A 241 2.84 2.52 -1.70
C GLY A 241 4.27 2.15 -2.07
N PHE A 242 5.03 1.80 -1.06
CA PHE A 242 6.41 1.34 -1.20
C PHE A 242 6.42 -0.19 -1.24
N PHE A 243 7.30 -0.76 -2.05
CA PHE A 243 7.52 -2.20 -2.07
C PHE A 243 8.96 -2.54 -1.70
N SER A 244 9.13 -3.66 -1.01
CA SER A 244 10.42 -4.29 -0.76
C SER A 244 10.25 -5.79 -0.88
N TYR A 245 10.95 -6.40 -1.85
CA TYR A 245 10.75 -7.80 -2.24
C TYR A 245 12.09 -8.52 -2.32
N THR A 246 12.09 -9.80 -1.93
CA THR A 246 13.24 -10.70 -2.09
C THR A 246 12.88 -11.82 -3.07
N LEU A 247 13.80 -12.14 -3.98
CA LEU A 247 13.64 -13.26 -4.90
C LEU A 247 14.01 -14.57 -4.20
N SER A 248 13.32 -15.66 -4.53
CA SER A 248 13.71 -17.01 -4.15
C SER A 248 13.39 -18.00 -5.26
N TRP A 249 14.06 -19.14 -5.24
CA TRP A 249 13.86 -20.23 -6.19
C TRP A 249 13.24 -21.44 -5.50
N ASP A 250 12.08 -21.89 -5.98
CA ASP A 250 11.47 -23.15 -5.60
C ASP A 250 11.84 -24.23 -6.62
N ALA A 251 12.83 -25.04 -6.27
CA ALA A 251 13.30 -26.14 -7.11
C ALA A 251 12.29 -27.28 -7.29
N THR A 252 11.26 -27.38 -6.42
CA THR A 252 10.24 -28.43 -6.53
C THR A 252 9.24 -28.11 -7.62
N ASN A 253 8.82 -26.85 -7.68
CA ASN A 253 7.83 -26.36 -8.64
C ASN A 253 8.47 -25.67 -9.86
N GLU A 254 9.79 -25.50 -9.87
CA GLU A 254 10.57 -24.83 -10.93
C GLU A 254 10.10 -23.38 -11.18
N VAL A 255 9.86 -22.65 -10.09
CA VAL A 255 9.38 -21.25 -10.12
C VAL A 255 10.22 -20.32 -9.28
N PHE A 256 10.25 -19.05 -9.68
CA PHE A 256 10.69 -17.95 -8.84
C PHE A 256 9.53 -17.38 -8.05
N TRP A 257 9.83 -16.99 -6.81
CA TRP A 257 8.94 -16.23 -5.95
C TRP A 257 9.56 -14.88 -5.61
N LEU A 258 8.88 -13.80 -5.95
CA LEU A 258 9.12 -12.50 -5.33
C LEU A 258 8.22 -12.42 -4.10
N SER A 259 8.84 -12.38 -2.91
CA SER A 259 8.14 -12.33 -1.63
C SER A 259 8.28 -10.96 -0.99
N PRO A 260 7.19 -10.35 -0.47
CA PRO A 260 7.27 -9.09 0.24
C PRO A 260 8.09 -9.27 1.52
N THR A 261 8.93 -8.29 1.85
CA THR A 261 9.58 -8.20 3.17
C THR A 261 8.60 -7.61 4.20
N ALA A 262 8.95 -7.69 5.49
CA ALA A 262 8.07 -7.23 6.58
C ALA A 262 7.69 -5.74 6.47
N ASN A 263 8.56 -4.89 5.90
CA ASN A 263 8.31 -3.45 5.76
C ASN A 263 7.67 -3.05 4.43
N SER A 264 7.35 -4.02 3.56
CA SER A 264 6.68 -3.73 2.29
C SER A 264 5.24 -3.27 2.55
N GLN A 265 4.81 -2.16 1.95
CA GLN A 265 3.41 -1.72 2.03
C GLN A 265 2.54 -2.39 0.97
N ILE A 266 3.14 -2.72 -0.18
CA ILE A 266 2.54 -3.54 -1.22
C ILE A 266 2.79 -5.00 -0.86
N GLN A 267 1.71 -5.76 -0.76
CA GLN A 267 1.70 -7.15 -0.29
C GLN A 267 1.38 -8.11 -1.43
N GLY A 268 1.51 -9.41 -1.15
CA GLY A 268 1.26 -10.49 -2.10
C GLY A 268 2.53 -11.07 -2.69
N TYR A 269 2.56 -12.39 -2.83
CA TYR A 269 3.66 -13.19 -3.34
C TYR A 269 3.49 -13.39 -4.85
N ILE A 270 4.50 -13.03 -5.64
CA ILE A 270 4.45 -13.11 -7.09
C ILE A 270 5.17 -14.38 -7.54
N LYS A 271 4.44 -15.27 -8.21
CA LYS A 271 4.96 -16.50 -8.78
C LYS A 271 5.21 -16.33 -10.27
N ILE A 272 6.41 -16.68 -10.72
CA ILE A 272 6.78 -16.62 -12.14
C ILE A 272 7.64 -17.82 -12.53
N THR A 273 7.31 -18.47 -13.65
CA THR A 273 8.14 -19.56 -14.19
C THR A 273 9.33 -18.98 -14.97
N ALA A 274 10.38 -19.78 -15.18
CA ALA A 274 11.52 -19.36 -16.00
C ALA A 274 11.11 -18.98 -17.44
N ASP A 275 10.18 -19.73 -18.03
CA ASP A 275 9.67 -19.45 -19.39
C ASP A 275 8.88 -18.13 -19.45
N GLN A 276 8.00 -17.87 -18.47
CA GLN A 276 7.23 -16.62 -18.40
C GLN A 276 8.13 -15.41 -18.13
N LEU A 277 9.22 -15.60 -17.37
CA LEU A 277 10.24 -14.57 -17.18
C LEU A 277 11.02 -14.29 -18.47
N ALA A 278 11.47 -15.33 -19.17
CA ALA A 278 12.19 -15.20 -20.44
C ALA A 278 11.34 -14.45 -21.50
N GLN A 279 10.05 -14.77 -21.55
CA GLN A 279 9.09 -14.10 -22.42
C GLN A 279 8.81 -12.66 -22.06
N SER A 280 9.21 -12.21 -20.86
CA SER A 280 8.88 -10.89 -20.30
C SER A 280 10.02 -9.87 -20.38
N ILE A 281 11.27 -10.29 -20.61
CA ILE A 281 12.43 -9.39 -20.56
C ILE A 281 12.49 -8.49 -21.80
N TYR A 282 12.27 -9.04 -23.00
CA TYR A 282 12.29 -8.25 -24.25
C TYR A 282 10.94 -7.61 -24.60
N SER A 283 9.84 -8.26 -24.25
CA SER A 283 8.46 -7.86 -24.57
C SER A 283 7.61 -8.34 -23.40
N SER A 284 6.63 -7.60 -22.91
CA SER A 284 5.88 -8.00 -21.70
C SER A 284 4.82 -9.09 -22.00
N LEU A 285 5.21 -10.17 -22.69
CA LEU A 285 4.30 -11.22 -23.14
C LEU A 285 3.96 -12.24 -22.04
N GLY A 286 4.80 -12.34 -21.00
CA GLY A 286 4.59 -13.31 -19.94
C GLY A 286 3.52 -12.93 -18.93
N THR A 287 3.06 -13.94 -18.18
CA THR A 287 2.09 -13.81 -17.10
C THR A 287 2.64 -14.30 -15.76
N VAL A 288 2.04 -13.82 -14.67
CA VAL A 288 2.34 -14.21 -13.29
C VAL A 288 1.07 -14.53 -12.53
N GLU A 289 1.21 -15.22 -11.40
CA GLU A 289 0.14 -15.41 -10.42
C GLU A 289 0.49 -14.68 -9.13
N ILE A 290 -0.49 -14.05 -8.49
CA ILE A 290 -0.32 -13.34 -7.22
C ILE A 290 -1.01 -14.16 -6.12
N TYR A 291 -0.37 -14.34 -4.98
CA TYR A 291 -0.92 -15.10 -3.84
C TYR A 291 -0.88 -14.29 -2.55
N THR A 292 -1.84 -14.53 -1.65
CA THR A 292 -1.77 -13.98 -0.28
C THR A 292 -0.69 -14.69 0.53
N SER A 293 -0.58 -16.01 0.38
CA SER A 293 0.51 -16.85 0.88
C SER A 293 0.98 -17.83 -0.20
N PRO A 294 2.28 -18.17 -0.28
CA PRO A 294 2.78 -19.17 -1.24
C PRO A 294 2.16 -20.58 -1.07
N THR A 295 1.53 -20.84 0.08
CA THR A 295 0.88 -22.11 0.40
C THR A 295 -0.60 -22.14 0.02
N ASP A 296 -1.17 -21.02 -0.43
CA ASP A 296 -2.58 -20.97 -0.80
C ASP A 296 -2.85 -21.85 -2.02
N ALA A 297 -4.02 -22.49 -2.03
CA ALA A 297 -4.40 -23.39 -3.10
C ALA A 297 -4.70 -22.64 -4.41
N GLU A 298 -5.24 -21.43 -4.31
CA GLU A 298 -5.69 -20.62 -5.44
C GLU A 298 -5.05 -19.22 -5.37
N PRO A 299 -4.75 -18.60 -6.53
CA PRO A 299 -4.21 -17.23 -6.58
C PRO A 299 -5.26 -16.19 -6.19
N TYR A 300 -4.78 -15.02 -5.77
CA TYR A 300 -5.59 -13.83 -5.58
C TYR A 300 -6.13 -13.32 -6.92
N ALA A 301 -7.43 -13.03 -6.97
CA ALA A 301 -8.08 -12.51 -8.16
C ALA A 301 -7.82 -11.00 -8.32
N VAL A 302 -6.76 -10.65 -9.05
CA VAL A 302 -6.39 -9.26 -9.34
C VAL A 302 -7.48 -8.53 -10.14
N TYR A 303 -8.09 -9.24 -11.10
CA TYR A 303 -9.17 -8.74 -11.94
C TYR A 303 -10.44 -9.56 -11.70
N SER A 304 -11.50 -8.93 -11.22
CA SER A 304 -12.81 -9.59 -11.15
C SER A 304 -13.49 -9.53 -12.53
N THR A 305 -13.66 -10.66 -13.21
CA THR A 305 -14.59 -10.75 -14.36
C THR A 305 -15.76 -11.69 -14.02
N SER A 306 -16.93 -11.43 -14.60
CA SER A 306 -18.15 -12.22 -14.35
C SER A 306 -18.12 -13.65 -14.92
N THR A 307 -17.09 -14.02 -15.68
CA THR A 307 -17.10 -15.24 -16.50
C THR A 307 -15.81 -16.07 -16.46
N ASP A 308 -14.68 -15.51 -16.01
CA ASP A 308 -13.41 -16.24 -15.84
C ASP A 308 -12.48 -15.40 -14.95
N PRO A 309 -12.31 -15.71 -13.65
CA PRO A 309 -11.24 -15.08 -12.87
C PRO A 309 -9.92 -15.66 -13.39
N THR A 310 -9.30 -15.00 -14.37
CA THR A 310 -7.94 -15.36 -14.75
C THR A 310 -7.05 -14.97 -13.58
N SER A 311 -6.51 -15.96 -12.88
CA SER A 311 -5.49 -15.77 -11.85
C SER A 311 -4.19 -15.18 -12.38
N GLU A 312 -4.03 -15.24 -13.70
CA GLU A 312 -2.87 -14.72 -14.41
C GLU A 312 -2.96 -13.21 -14.64
N MET A 313 -1.91 -12.51 -14.24
CA MET A 313 -1.70 -11.08 -14.50
C MET A 313 -0.56 -10.92 -15.51
N ASN A 314 -0.75 -10.08 -16.52
CA ASN A 314 0.35 -9.74 -17.43
C ASN A 314 1.48 -9.02 -16.68
N VAL A 315 2.73 -9.33 -17.02
CA VAL A 315 3.91 -8.73 -16.38
C VAL A 315 3.98 -7.20 -16.55
N GLY A 316 3.45 -6.67 -17.66
CA GLY A 316 3.40 -5.25 -17.96
C GLY A 316 2.15 -4.53 -17.45
N ALA A 317 1.36 -5.14 -16.56
CA ALA A 317 0.12 -4.55 -16.05
C ALA A 317 0.38 -3.21 -15.32
N ASN A 318 -0.50 -2.22 -15.48
CA ASN A 318 -0.37 -0.92 -14.82
C ASN A 318 -0.92 -0.91 -13.39
N ASN A 319 -0.36 -1.75 -12.54
CA ASN A 319 -0.72 -1.85 -11.13
C ASN A 319 0.52 -1.99 -10.23
N GLN A 320 0.30 -2.11 -8.93
CA GLN A 320 1.36 -2.21 -7.93
C GLN A 320 2.30 -3.41 -8.14
N TRP A 321 1.78 -4.55 -8.61
CA TRP A 321 2.58 -5.75 -8.88
C TRP A 321 3.33 -5.67 -10.21
N GLY A 322 2.71 -5.10 -11.25
CA GLY A 322 3.38 -4.81 -12.52
C GLY A 322 4.54 -3.82 -12.33
N LYS A 323 4.44 -2.87 -11.39
CA LYS A 323 5.56 -1.99 -11.04
C LYS A 323 6.74 -2.73 -10.41
N ILE A 324 6.49 -3.74 -9.57
CA ILE A 324 7.54 -4.60 -9.00
C ILE A 324 8.23 -5.37 -10.12
N LEU A 325 7.44 -5.97 -11.01
CA LEU A 325 7.95 -6.76 -12.13
C LEU A 325 8.71 -5.92 -13.15
N GLN A 326 8.29 -4.68 -13.39
CA GLN A 326 9.05 -3.70 -14.18
C GLN A 326 10.47 -3.53 -13.62
N GLN A 327 10.62 -3.34 -12.30
CA GLN A 327 11.95 -3.26 -11.69
C GLN A 327 12.71 -4.58 -11.82
N PHE A 328 12.01 -5.71 -11.66
CA PHE A 328 12.64 -7.02 -11.79
C PHE A 328 13.24 -7.25 -13.18
N THR A 329 12.49 -6.95 -14.25
CA THR A 329 12.97 -7.11 -15.64
C THR A 329 14.02 -6.07 -16.03
N ASN A 330 13.96 -4.85 -15.49
CA ASN A 330 15.01 -3.83 -15.69
C ASN A 330 16.39 -4.30 -15.23
N GLY A 331 16.47 -5.05 -14.13
CA GLY A 331 17.73 -5.64 -13.67
C GLY A 331 18.34 -6.63 -14.67
N PHE A 332 17.50 -7.36 -15.42
CA PHE A 332 17.96 -8.21 -16.53
C PHE A 332 18.44 -7.38 -17.70
N THR A 333 17.65 -6.40 -18.15
CA THR A 333 17.99 -5.55 -19.31
C THR A 333 19.34 -4.88 -19.13
N ALA A 334 19.63 -4.31 -17.95
CA ALA A 334 20.90 -3.64 -17.66
C ALA A 334 22.05 -4.58 -17.28
N GLY A 335 21.77 -5.83 -16.91
CA GLY A 335 22.79 -6.81 -16.53
C GLY A 335 23.30 -6.68 -15.09
N TYR A 336 22.42 -6.35 -14.15
CA TYR A 336 22.82 -6.08 -12.76
C TYR A 336 22.91 -7.32 -11.87
N TYR A 337 22.09 -8.35 -12.09
CA TYR A 337 22.08 -9.52 -11.24
C TYR A 337 23.36 -10.34 -11.36
N GLY A 338 23.92 -10.74 -10.22
CA GLY A 338 25.20 -11.44 -10.12
C GLY A 338 26.43 -10.56 -10.37
N ALA A 339 26.26 -9.26 -10.61
CA ALA A 339 27.35 -8.33 -10.89
C ALA A 339 27.76 -7.49 -9.66
N THR A 340 28.97 -6.93 -9.71
CA THR A 340 29.50 -6.03 -8.67
C THR A 340 30.11 -4.80 -9.30
N GLY A 341 29.60 -3.62 -8.96
CA GLY A 341 30.09 -2.32 -9.43
C GLY A 341 31.41 -1.92 -8.77
N ALA A 342 32.19 -1.11 -9.49
CA ALA A 342 33.42 -0.46 -9.03
C ALA A 342 33.17 1.04 -8.87
N SER A 343 33.45 1.62 -7.69
CA SER A 343 33.29 3.07 -7.53
C SER A 343 34.11 3.85 -8.55
N LEU A 344 33.55 4.96 -9.05
CA LEU A 344 34.28 5.92 -9.89
C LEU A 344 35.43 6.61 -9.11
N ASN A 345 35.33 6.65 -7.79
CA ASN A 345 36.43 7.08 -6.92
C ASN A 345 37.35 5.89 -6.65
N ASP A 346 38.55 5.92 -7.21
CA ASP A 346 39.54 4.84 -7.13
C ASP A 346 40.07 4.58 -5.70
N GLN A 347 39.81 5.50 -4.76
CA GLN A 347 40.11 5.31 -3.33
C GLN A 347 39.04 4.50 -2.59
N VAL A 348 37.88 4.27 -3.20
CA VAL A 348 36.80 3.42 -2.67
C VAL A 348 36.93 2.03 -3.26
N THR A 349 37.52 1.11 -2.50
CA THR A 349 37.84 -0.25 -2.98
C THR A 349 36.76 -1.29 -2.67
N ALA A 350 35.72 -0.93 -1.94
CA ALA A 350 34.61 -1.83 -1.66
C ALA A 350 33.77 -2.03 -2.92
N GLY A 351 33.40 -3.28 -3.21
CA GLY A 351 32.48 -3.59 -4.30
C GLY A 351 31.07 -3.13 -3.99
N ILE A 352 30.34 -2.72 -5.02
CA ILE A 352 28.94 -2.29 -4.94
C ILE A 352 28.07 -3.46 -5.40
N ASP A 353 27.27 -4.03 -4.51
CA ASP A 353 26.41 -5.17 -4.82
C ASP A 353 25.22 -4.73 -5.70
N LEU A 354 25.18 -5.23 -6.93
CA LEU A 354 24.13 -4.89 -7.91
C LEU A 354 22.95 -5.87 -7.87
N ASN A 355 22.95 -6.88 -7.00
CA ASN A 355 21.73 -7.64 -6.69
C ASN A 355 20.69 -6.80 -5.92
N LYS A 356 21.09 -5.62 -5.47
CA LYS A 356 20.25 -4.68 -4.73
C LYS A 356 19.92 -3.48 -5.62
N ASN A 357 18.66 -3.31 -5.98
CA ASN A 357 18.30 -2.26 -6.95
C ASN A 357 18.51 -0.83 -6.45
N TYR A 358 18.61 -0.65 -5.13
CA TYR A 358 19.03 0.61 -4.54
C TYR A 358 20.51 0.96 -4.80
N ASN A 359 21.25 0.15 -5.56
CA ASN A 359 22.60 0.41 -6.05
C ASN A 359 22.70 0.54 -7.57
N TRP A 360 21.57 0.51 -8.31
CA TRP A 360 21.53 0.55 -9.78
C TRP A 360 21.79 1.94 -10.35
N ASP A 361 22.98 2.47 -10.07
CA ASP A 361 23.49 3.66 -10.72
C ASP A 361 23.75 3.36 -12.21
N PRO A 362 23.27 4.19 -13.16
CA PRO A 362 23.45 3.97 -14.60
C PRO A 362 24.91 3.86 -15.03
N THR A 363 25.87 4.32 -14.22
CA THR A 363 27.31 4.12 -14.45
C THR A 363 27.74 2.66 -14.46
N TYR A 364 26.92 1.74 -13.89
CA TYR A 364 27.17 0.29 -13.88
C TYR A 364 26.36 -0.47 -14.94
N ALA A 365 25.44 0.20 -15.64
CA ALA A 365 24.59 -0.45 -16.63
C ALA A 365 25.40 -0.98 -17.82
N PHE A 366 24.94 -2.09 -18.40
CA PHE A 366 25.49 -2.68 -19.62
C PHE A 366 27.00 -2.98 -19.52
N ALA A 367 27.40 -3.56 -18.38
CA ALA A 367 28.76 -3.98 -18.04
C ALA A 367 29.82 -2.87 -17.92
N ASN A 368 29.40 -1.62 -17.79
CA ASN A 368 30.32 -0.52 -17.51
C ASN A 368 30.76 -0.52 -16.03
N ASN A 369 32.00 -0.10 -15.76
CA ASN A 369 32.55 0.09 -14.41
C ASN A 369 32.30 -1.09 -13.44
N LEU A 370 32.35 -2.33 -13.91
CA LEU A 370 32.20 -3.52 -13.08
C LEU A 370 33.55 -4.04 -12.56
N THR A 371 33.50 -4.81 -11.48
CA THR A 371 34.61 -5.63 -10.97
C THR A 371 34.29 -7.12 -11.06
N GLY A 372 35.32 -7.96 -11.05
CA GLY A 372 35.18 -9.42 -11.04
C GLY A 372 35.22 -10.06 -12.43
N THR A 373 34.83 -11.34 -12.49
CA THR A 373 34.87 -12.17 -13.70
C THR A 373 33.56 -12.92 -13.94
N ALA A 374 32.46 -12.45 -13.35
CA ALA A 374 31.14 -13.03 -13.58
C ALA A 374 30.78 -12.95 -15.08
N PRO A 375 30.03 -13.92 -15.64
CA PRO A 375 29.46 -13.79 -16.97
C PRO A 375 28.66 -12.50 -17.09
N LEU A 376 28.80 -11.82 -18.23
CA LEU A 376 28.10 -10.57 -18.50
C LEU A 376 26.89 -10.88 -19.37
N PHE A 377 25.71 -10.56 -18.85
CA PHE A 377 24.44 -10.68 -19.55
C PHE A 377 23.76 -9.31 -19.54
N TYR A 378 23.20 -8.88 -20.66
CA TYR A 378 22.42 -7.64 -20.77
C TYR A 378 21.77 -7.56 -22.17
N ASP A 379 20.85 -6.62 -22.36
CA ASP A 379 20.27 -6.35 -23.67
C ASP A 379 21.23 -5.53 -24.54
N HIS A 380 21.84 -6.19 -25.52
CA HIS A 380 22.75 -5.57 -26.46
C HIS A 380 22.09 -4.51 -27.35
N TYR A 381 20.79 -4.65 -27.67
CA TYR A 381 20.05 -3.66 -28.44
C TYR A 381 19.86 -2.38 -27.64
N SER A 382 19.34 -2.50 -26.41
CA SER A 382 19.18 -1.36 -25.50
C SER A 382 20.49 -0.61 -25.27
N LYS A 383 21.62 -1.32 -25.15
CA LYS A 383 22.94 -0.72 -24.97
C LYS A 383 23.31 0.26 -26.08
N VAL A 384 22.99 -0.06 -27.34
CA VAL A 384 23.31 0.82 -28.49
C VAL A 384 22.63 2.19 -28.32
N PHE A 385 21.37 2.21 -27.90
CA PHE A 385 20.63 3.45 -27.67
C PHE A 385 21.08 4.18 -26.40
N PHE A 386 21.38 3.44 -25.34
CA PHE A 386 21.92 3.98 -24.10
C PHE A 386 23.24 4.73 -24.32
N ASP A 387 24.15 4.16 -25.11
CA ASP A 387 25.47 4.75 -25.35
C ASP A 387 25.43 5.93 -26.33
N ASN A 388 24.54 5.88 -27.34
CA ASN A 388 24.66 6.75 -28.53
C ASN A 388 23.49 7.71 -28.72
N THR A 389 22.44 7.67 -27.90
CA THR A 389 21.19 8.39 -28.20
C THR A 389 20.50 8.93 -26.94
N ASN A 390 19.55 9.85 -27.12
CA ASN A 390 18.56 10.23 -26.11
C ASN A 390 17.18 9.62 -26.43
N SER A 391 17.15 8.43 -27.03
CA SER A 391 15.93 7.68 -27.39
C SER A 391 15.75 6.49 -26.46
N TYR A 392 14.51 6.03 -26.28
CA TYR A 392 14.26 4.75 -25.62
C TYR A 392 14.69 3.57 -26.49
N GLY A 393 15.48 2.65 -25.93
CA GLY A 393 15.93 1.43 -26.61
C GLY A 393 15.11 0.19 -26.27
N SER A 394 14.40 0.20 -25.14
CA SER A 394 13.52 -0.88 -24.67
C SER A 394 12.36 -0.33 -23.86
N THR A 395 11.35 -1.18 -23.64
CA THR A 395 10.05 -0.86 -23.05
C THR A 395 10.14 -0.06 -21.74
N TYR A 396 11.18 -0.28 -20.93
CA TYR A 396 11.35 0.34 -19.60
C TYR A 396 12.70 1.05 -19.43
N SER A 397 13.31 1.47 -20.54
CA SER A 397 14.58 2.20 -20.52
C SER A 397 14.48 3.58 -19.84
N ASP A 398 13.28 4.09 -19.58
CA ASP A 398 13.04 5.25 -18.72
C ASP A 398 13.58 5.04 -17.31
N ALA A 399 13.33 3.89 -16.70
CA ALA A 399 13.81 3.57 -15.37
C ALA A 399 15.35 3.53 -15.30
N LEU A 400 16.00 3.07 -16.36
CA LEU A 400 17.46 3.04 -16.46
C LEU A 400 18.06 4.44 -16.64
N MET A 401 17.36 5.34 -17.34
CA MET A 401 17.85 6.68 -17.65
C MET A 401 17.37 7.76 -16.67
N ALA A 402 16.39 7.45 -15.81
CA ALA A 402 15.75 8.41 -14.91
C ALA A 402 16.70 9.03 -13.87
N ALA A 403 17.81 8.37 -13.55
CA ALA A 403 18.80 8.87 -12.60
C ALA A 403 19.76 9.90 -13.20
N PHE A 404 19.79 10.09 -14.53
CA PHE A 404 20.63 11.12 -15.15
C PHE A 404 20.09 12.53 -14.87
N ASN A 405 20.98 13.47 -14.56
CA ASN A 405 20.64 14.88 -14.34
C ASN A 405 20.36 15.64 -15.65
N GLN A 406 20.93 15.17 -16.76
CA GLN A 406 20.70 15.66 -18.12
C GLN A 406 20.94 14.55 -19.13
N GLY A 407 20.46 14.73 -20.37
CA GLY A 407 20.64 13.74 -21.45
C GLY A 407 19.76 12.50 -21.36
N GLY A 408 18.83 12.44 -20.39
CA GLY A 408 17.75 11.45 -20.38
C GLY A 408 16.78 11.64 -21.56
N PRO A 409 15.96 10.63 -21.92
CA PRO A 409 15.12 10.64 -23.12
C PRO A 409 13.90 11.58 -23.06
N LEU A 410 13.41 11.89 -21.86
CA LEU A 410 12.23 12.75 -21.66
C LEU A 410 12.57 14.24 -21.86
N LEU A 411 11.79 14.94 -22.69
CA LEU A 411 11.85 16.38 -22.92
C LEU A 411 10.58 17.04 -22.35
N PRO A 412 10.65 17.91 -21.32
CA PRO A 412 9.46 18.53 -20.74
C PRO A 412 8.66 19.35 -21.75
N THR A 413 7.34 19.18 -21.78
CA THR A 413 6.41 19.93 -22.64
C THR A 413 5.52 20.90 -21.87
N TYR A 414 5.67 20.97 -20.54
CA TYR A 414 5.06 21.99 -19.68
C TYR A 414 6.10 22.97 -19.18
N GLN A 415 5.87 24.27 -19.38
CA GLN A 415 6.77 25.33 -18.96
C GLN A 415 6.00 26.61 -18.63
N ASN A 416 6.41 27.33 -17.57
CA ASN A 416 5.83 28.62 -17.18
C ASN A 416 4.31 28.59 -16.94
N GLY A 417 3.80 27.50 -16.38
CA GLY A 417 2.38 27.36 -16.03
C GLY A 417 1.47 26.90 -17.18
N ALA A 418 2.03 26.54 -18.34
CA ALA A 418 1.26 26.09 -19.50
C ALA A 418 2.02 25.06 -20.37
N ASN A 419 1.29 24.37 -21.24
CA ASN A 419 1.91 23.63 -22.36
C ASN A 419 2.78 24.56 -23.22
N ILE A 420 3.89 24.05 -23.74
CA ILE A 420 4.71 24.75 -24.74
C ILE A 420 3.89 25.07 -25.99
N SER A 421 4.19 26.18 -26.67
CA SER A 421 3.47 26.55 -27.90
C SER A 421 3.97 25.79 -29.14
N THR A 422 5.22 25.34 -29.12
CA THR A 422 5.91 24.81 -30.29
C THR A 422 6.83 23.67 -29.88
N LEU A 423 6.73 22.56 -30.60
CA LEU A 423 7.65 21.43 -30.58
C LEU A 423 8.26 21.31 -31.98
N THR A 424 9.54 21.00 -32.11
CA THR A 424 10.18 20.85 -33.43
C THR A 424 10.77 19.46 -33.57
N VAL A 425 10.53 18.82 -34.71
CA VAL A 425 11.13 17.54 -35.09
C VAL A 425 11.92 17.73 -36.38
N ASN A 426 13.22 17.44 -36.36
CA ASN A 426 14.03 17.36 -37.57
C ASN A 426 14.19 15.89 -37.96
N LEU A 427 13.78 15.53 -39.17
CA LEU A 427 13.99 14.20 -39.77
C LEU A 427 15.23 14.23 -40.65
N TYR A 428 16.07 13.21 -40.52
CA TYR A 428 17.35 13.12 -41.22
C TYR A 428 17.40 11.93 -42.17
N ALA A 429 18.25 12.02 -43.20
CA ALA A 429 18.63 10.85 -43.97
C ALA A 429 19.66 10.04 -43.19
N ASP A 430 19.81 8.77 -43.53
CA ASP A 430 20.64 7.85 -42.74
C ASP A 430 22.12 8.28 -42.71
N THR A 431 22.61 8.98 -43.74
CA THR A 431 24.00 9.48 -43.80
C THR A 431 24.25 10.72 -42.94
N ASP A 432 23.20 11.38 -42.44
CA ASP A 432 23.34 12.59 -41.65
C ASP A 432 23.51 12.25 -40.16
N THR A 433 24.35 12.99 -39.46
CA THR A 433 24.44 12.96 -37.99
C THR A 433 23.61 14.13 -37.43
N PRO A 434 22.57 13.86 -36.63
CA PRO A 434 21.81 14.90 -35.93
C PRO A 434 22.69 15.70 -34.95
N ALA A 435 22.30 16.94 -34.60
CA ALA A 435 23.13 17.85 -33.81
C ALA A 435 22.66 18.01 -32.34
N GLY A 436 21.39 17.69 -32.05
CA GLY A 436 20.73 17.95 -30.77
C GLY A 436 20.95 16.91 -29.68
N TYR A 437 21.94 16.03 -29.82
CA TYR A 437 22.28 15.04 -28.79
C TYR A 437 22.84 15.73 -27.55
N VAL A 438 22.34 15.32 -26.38
CA VAL A 438 22.83 15.78 -25.08
C VAL A 438 23.47 14.60 -24.38
N THR A 439 24.77 14.68 -24.10
CA THR A 439 25.48 13.62 -23.37
C THR A 439 24.84 13.41 -21.99
N PRO A 440 24.43 12.17 -21.64
CA PRO A 440 23.97 11.87 -20.30
C PRO A 440 25.03 12.19 -19.24
N GLU A 441 24.64 12.92 -18.20
CA GLU A 441 25.50 13.25 -17.06
C GLU A 441 24.76 12.98 -15.75
N ILE A 442 25.47 12.37 -14.81
CA ILE A 442 25.00 12.11 -13.44
C ILE A 442 26.01 12.71 -12.46
N ASN A 443 25.50 13.44 -11.48
CA ASN A 443 26.30 14.17 -10.50
C ASN A 443 26.66 13.27 -9.31
N ASN A 444 27.36 12.16 -9.58
CA ASN A 444 27.73 11.16 -8.57
C ASN A 444 29.22 11.13 -8.20
N TYR A 445 30.07 11.89 -8.92
CA TYR A 445 31.51 11.90 -8.67
C TYR A 445 32.15 13.22 -9.07
N ILE A 446 33.09 13.69 -8.24
CA ILE A 446 34.02 14.78 -8.59
C ILE A 446 35.43 14.29 -8.31
N ALA A 447 36.30 14.34 -9.32
CA ALA A 447 37.70 13.94 -9.19
C ALA A 447 38.51 14.92 -8.30
N PRO A 448 39.55 14.43 -7.59
CA PRO A 448 40.39 15.30 -6.77
C PRO A 448 41.20 16.30 -7.61
N THR A 449 41.28 17.55 -7.14
CA THR A 449 42.02 18.64 -7.78
C THR A 449 43.54 18.39 -7.89
N ASN A 450 44.10 17.60 -6.97
CA ASN A 450 45.54 17.28 -6.92
C ASN A 450 45.86 15.91 -7.54
N GLY A 451 44.96 15.38 -8.37
CA GLY A 451 45.13 14.16 -9.17
C GLY A 451 44.96 12.85 -8.40
N THR A 452 45.47 12.73 -7.16
CA THR A 452 45.41 11.48 -6.39
C THR A 452 44.90 11.62 -4.96
N THR A 453 44.61 12.82 -4.46
CA THR A 453 44.11 13.02 -3.09
C THR A 453 43.12 14.18 -3.05
N TYR A 454 42.05 14.02 -2.26
CA TYR A 454 41.10 15.07 -1.92
C TYR A 454 41.69 16.03 -0.88
N GLU A 455 41.03 17.16 -0.67
CA GLU A 455 41.50 18.18 0.26
C GLU A 455 41.31 17.75 1.72
N ILE A 456 42.26 18.14 2.58
CA ILE A 456 42.17 17.91 4.03
C ILE A 456 41.24 18.97 4.63
N ALA A 457 40.18 18.52 5.30
CA ALA A 457 39.18 19.40 5.89
C ALA A 457 39.69 20.06 7.18
N THR A 458 39.33 21.33 7.38
CA THR A 458 39.62 22.10 8.60
C THR A 458 38.36 22.73 9.15
N TYR A 459 38.29 22.91 10.48
CA TYR A 459 37.15 23.59 11.08
C TYR A 459 37.13 25.08 10.67
N GLN A 460 35.96 25.55 10.26
CA GLN A 460 35.67 26.96 10.02
C GLN A 460 34.27 27.29 10.52
N ASP A 461 34.11 28.42 11.18
CA ASP A 461 32.78 28.98 11.48
C ASP A 461 32.30 29.78 10.27
N ASN A 462 32.02 29.06 9.19
CA ASN A 462 31.61 29.67 7.92
C ASN A 462 30.09 29.83 7.82
N MET A 463 29.29 29.24 8.74
CA MET A 463 27.83 29.12 8.67
C MET A 463 27.30 28.30 7.49
N SER A 464 28.15 27.55 6.80
CA SER A 464 27.71 26.66 5.72
C SER A 464 26.99 25.45 6.32
N SER A 465 26.10 24.84 5.54
CA SER A 465 25.42 23.61 5.95
C SER A 465 25.27 22.58 4.83
N ILE A 466 25.03 21.34 5.23
CA ILE A 466 24.62 20.23 4.37
C ILE A 466 23.32 19.70 4.94
N THR A 467 22.24 19.70 4.16
CA THR A 467 20.98 19.07 4.53
C THR A 467 20.98 17.64 4.02
N LEU A 468 20.63 16.67 4.87
CA LEU A 468 20.37 15.29 4.47
C LEU A 468 18.87 15.01 4.60
N ASP A 469 18.27 14.51 3.54
CA ASP A 469 16.83 14.19 3.48
C ASP A 469 16.63 12.69 3.27
N PHE A 470 16.04 12.05 4.27
CA PHE A 470 15.74 10.63 4.39
C PHE A 470 14.23 10.36 4.38
N GLY A 471 13.48 11.20 3.66
CA GLY A 471 12.09 10.91 3.30
C GLY A 471 11.14 11.87 3.97
N SER A 472 11.61 13.09 4.27
CA SER A 472 10.80 14.07 4.96
C SER A 472 9.50 14.35 4.20
N GLY A 473 8.38 14.26 4.91
CA GLY A 473 7.04 14.38 4.31
C GLY A 473 6.60 13.20 3.44
N GLN A 474 7.28 12.05 3.51
CA GLN A 474 6.87 10.80 2.86
C GLN A 474 6.22 9.82 3.87
N ALA A 475 5.57 8.77 3.36
CA ALA A 475 4.89 7.75 4.17
C ALA A 475 5.86 6.82 4.91
N MET A 476 7.07 6.68 4.39
CA MET A 476 8.16 5.96 5.02
C MET A 476 9.32 6.92 5.24
N ILE A 477 9.89 6.91 6.43
CA ILE A 477 11.08 7.67 6.80
C ILE A 477 12.15 6.71 7.32
N LEU A 478 13.42 7.11 7.31
CA LEU A 478 14.45 6.34 8.00
C LEU A 478 14.09 6.25 9.50
N ASP A 479 14.24 5.07 10.09
CA ASP A 479 13.97 4.82 11.51
C ASP A 479 14.95 5.61 12.39
N ASP A 480 14.44 6.26 13.45
CA ASP A 480 15.21 7.05 14.42
C ASP A 480 16.40 6.28 15.02
N ASP A 481 16.28 4.95 15.18
CA ASP A 481 17.30 4.08 15.77
C ASP A 481 18.40 3.68 14.77
N VAL A 482 18.24 4.00 13.48
CA VAL A 482 19.26 3.71 12.47
C VAL A 482 20.45 4.67 12.65
N PRO A 483 21.66 4.16 12.92
CA PRO A 483 22.80 5.02 13.18
C PRO A 483 23.26 5.73 11.90
N ILE A 484 23.50 7.04 12.01
CA ILE A 484 24.06 7.87 10.94
C ILE A 484 25.41 8.41 11.39
N THR A 485 26.45 8.22 10.57
CA THR A 485 27.80 8.74 10.84
C THR A 485 28.27 9.62 9.70
N LEU A 486 28.65 10.86 10.00
CA LEU A 486 29.40 11.74 9.09
C LEU A 486 30.90 11.46 9.22
N LYS A 487 31.59 11.30 8.10
CA LYS A 487 33.06 11.22 8.04
C LYS A 487 33.62 12.26 7.09
N PHE A 488 34.81 12.75 7.43
CA PHE A 488 35.60 13.67 6.58
C PHE A 488 37.09 13.41 6.77
N ILE A 489 37.87 13.84 5.78
CA ILE A 489 39.31 13.58 5.73
C ILE A 489 40.06 14.59 6.59
N THR A 490 40.90 14.09 7.49
CA THR A 490 41.78 14.91 8.35
C THR A 490 43.26 14.68 8.10
N GLY A 491 43.60 13.67 7.28
CA GLY A 491 44.97 13.31 6.96
C GLY A 491 45.04 12.22 5.90
N TYR A 492 46.26 11.81 5.57
CA TYR A 492 46.56 10.73 4.65
C TYR A 492 47.74 9.91 5.16
N ASN A 493 47.61 8.58 5.09
CA ASN A 493 48.73 7.66 5.24
C ASN A 493 49.14 7.13 3.87
N GLY A 494 50.12 7.78 3.23
CA GLY A 494 50.40 7.55 1.81
C GLY A 494 49.29 8.14 0.94
N SER A 495 48.60 7.30 0.17
CA SER A 495 47.41 7.68 -0.62
C SER A 495 46.08 7.27 0.03
N THR A 496 46.12 6.64 1.21
CA THR A 496 44.92 6.20 1.92
C THR A 496 44.40 7.32 2.84
N PRO A 497 43.12 7.74 2.73
CA PRO A 497 42.54 8.76 3.60
C PRO A 497 42.50 8.35 5.07
N GLU A 498 42.76 9.30 5.96
CA GLU A 498 42.51 9.18 7.40
C GLU A 498 41.24 9.95 7.78
N TRP A 499 40.25 9.21 8.26
CA TRP A 499 38.90 9.71 8.55
C TRP A 499 38.72 10.13 10.00
N THR A 500 38.12 11.30 10.20
CA THR A 500 37.41 11.61 11.45
C THR A 500 35.94 11.24 11.27
N SER A 501 35.31 10.67 12.30
CA SER A 501 33.91 10.22 12.29
C SER A 501 33.11 10.90 13.39
N LEU A 502 31.93 11.41 13.06
CA LEU A 502 30.99 12.06 13.96
C LEU A 502 29.64 11.34 13.87
N GLN A 503 29.16 10.82 15.00
CA GLN A 503 27.85 10.17 15.08
C GLN A 503 26.75 11.24 15.15
N LEU A 504 25.71 11.10 14.33
CA LEU A 504 24.52 11.94 14.30
C LEU A 504 23.35 11.11 14.84
N GLY A 505 22.90 11.43 16.05
CA GLY A 505 21.85 10.71 16.77
C GLY A 505 22.37 9.56 17.64
N SER A 506 21.47 9.01 18.45
CA SER A 506 21.70 7.84 19.30
C SER A 506 20.36 7.19 19.65
N SER A 507 20.38 6.04 20.33
CA SER A 507 19.17 5.40 20.87
C SER A 507 18.39 6.24 21.90
N THR A 508 18.86 7.45 22.22
CA THR A 508 18.19 8.39 23.14
C THR A 508 18.05 9.79 22.56
N GLU A 509 18.54 10.03 21.35
CA GLU A 509 18.55 11.34 20.71
C GLU A 509 18.26 11.17 19.22
N THR A 510 17.12 11.70 18.79
CA THR A 510 16.70 11.65 17.38
C THR A 510 17.76 12.26 16.44
N PRO A 511 18.00 11.65 15.27
CA PRO A 511 18.84 12.25 14.24
C PRO A 511 18.18 13.47 13.58
N TRP A 512 16.84 13.62 13.64
CA TRP A 512 16.07 14.64 12.91
C TRP A 512 16.15 16.04 13.53
N GLN A 513 17.34 16.62 13.49
CA GLN A 513 17.61 17.92 14.07
C GLN A 513 18.79 18.61 13.38
N THR A 514 19.11 19.83 13.84
CA THR A 514 20.32 20.52 13.41
C THR A 514 21.50 20.10 14.27
N TRP A 515 22.52 19.58 13.62
CA TRP A 515 23.78 19.13 14.20
C TRP A 515 24.87 20.17 13.95
N THR A 516 25.47 20.69 15.01
CA THR A 516 26.56 21.68 14.90
C THR A 516 27.90 21.02 15.12
N VAL A 517 28.77 21.06 14.10
CA VAL A 517 30.14 20.59 14.24
C VAL A 517 30.97 21.67 14.95
N SER A 518 31.83 21.23 15.87
CA SER A 518 32.77 22.09 16.59
C SER A 518 34.13 21.41 16.73
N GLU A 519 35.17 22.21 16.95
CA GLU A 519 36.54 21.74 17.16
C GLU A 519 37.13 22.40 18.41
N ILE A 520 37.65 21.59 19.33
CA ILE A 520 38.35 22.07 20.53
C ILE A 520 39.66 21.30 20.71
N GLY A 521 40.79 21.97 20.52
CA GLY A 521 42.12 21.42 20.83
C GLY A 521 42.58 20.31 19.87
N GLY A 522 42.17 20.39 18.61
CA GLY A 522 42.38 19.42 17.53
C GLY A 522 41.34 18.31 17.47
N VAL A 523 40.31 18.34 18.32
CA VAL A 523 39.30 17.28 18.42
C VAL A 523 37.96 17.79 17.92
N PHE A 524 37.44 17.14 16.89
CA PHE A 524 36.12 17.41 16.35
C PHE A 524 35.02 16.73 17.17
N SER A 525 33.90 17.41 17.33
CA SER A 525 32.68 16.88 17.95
C SER A 525 31.44 17.48 17.29
N VAL A 526 30.28 16.91 17.58
CA VAL A 526 28.99 17.41 17.10
C VAL A 526 28.03 17.54 18.26
N THR A 527 27.11 18.50 18.19
CA THR A 527 26.06 18.70 19.20
C THR A 527 24.72 18.92 18.51
N GLY A 528 23.68 18.21 18.96
CA GLY A 528 22.31 18.42 18.55
C GLY A 528 21.71 19.67 19.19
N ASN A 529 21.03 20.49 18.40
CA ASN A 529 20.44 21.75 18.85
C ASN A 529 18.95 21.63 19.24
N GLY A 530 18.42 20.40 19.35
CA GLY A 530 17.01 20.09 19.53
C GLY A 530 16.25 20.11 18.21
N GLY A 531 15.26 19.22 18.06
CA GLY A 531 14.47 19.02 16.83
C GLY A 531 13.53 20.16 16.43
N ALA A 532 13.58 21.32 17.09
CA ALA A 532 12.70 22.44 16.79
C ALA A 532 12.96 22.97 15.37
N GLY A 533 11.99 22.77 14.47
CA GLY A 533 12.03 23.27 13.09
C GLY A 533 12.59 22.28 12.05
N GLN A 534 12.87 21.03 12.42
CA GLN A 534 13.13 19.95 11.48
C GLN A 534 11.96 18.96 11.45
N SER A 535 11.64 18.47 10.25
CA SER A 535 10.65 17.40 10.07
C SER A 535 11.31 16.04 10.28
N ALA A 536 10.54 15.05 10.71
CA ALA A 536 11.00 13.66 10.76
C ALA A 536 11.56 13.22 9.39
N GLY A 537 12.66 12.48 9.40
CA GLY A 537 13.41 12.11 8.20
C GLY A 537 14.32 13.21 7.63
N SER A 538 14.48 14.39 8.25
CA SER A 538 15.42 15.42 7.79
C SER A 538 16.39 15.86 8.88
N LEU A 539 17.67 16.03 8.52
CA LEU A 539 18.68 16.60 9.40
C LEU A 539 19.57 17.60 8.68
N VAL A 540 20.17 18.52 9.44
CA VAL A 540 21.07 19.55 8.90
C VAL A 540 22.38 19.53 9.65
N ILE A 541 23.49 19.42 8.93
CA ILE A 541 24.84 19.55 9.47
C ILE A 541 25.30 20.98 9.24
N THR A 542 25.62 21.70 10.32
CA THR A 542 26.11 23.09 10.29
C THR A 542 27.59 23.14 10.63
N ASN A 543 28.30 24.07 9.97
CA ASN A 543 29.75 24.22 10.02
C ASN A 543 30.52 22.92 9.67
N PRO A 544 30.16 22.22 8.56
CA PRO A 544 30.92 21.05 8.13
C PRO A 544 32.39 21.45 7.90
N PRO A 545 33.37 20.65 8.36
CA PRO A 545 34.78 20.95 8.14
C PRO A 545 35.12 21.00 6.65
N VAL A 546 35.81 22.04 6.22
CA VAL A 546 36.11 22.32 4.80
C VAL A 546 37.56 22.77 4.61
N SER A 547 38.07 22.59 3.40
CA SER A 547 39.31 23.21 2.93
C SER A 547 39.06 24.63 2.40
N ALA A 548 40.14 25.39 2.23
CA ALA A 548 40.06 26.76 1.69
C ALA A 548 39.88 26.80 0.17
N THR A 549 40.15 25.73 -0.57
CA THR A 549 39.97 25.64 -2.02
C THR A 549 40.02 24.17 -2.42
N GLY A 550 39.29 23.79 -3.46
CA GLY A 550 39.34 22.44 -4.03
C GLY A 550 38.16 21.58 -3.59
N VAL A 551 38.28 20.26 -3.79
CA VAL A 551 37.20 19.30 -3.59
C VAL A 551 37.31 18.62 -2.23
N ASN A 552 36.30 18.83 -1.40
CA ASN A 552 36.13 18.15 -0.12
C ASN A 552 35.37 16.84 -0.35
N TRP A 553 35.80 15.77 0.32
CA TRP A 553 35.13 14.46 0.28
C TRP A 553 34.66 14.08 1.68
N TYR A 554 33.35 13.85 1.79
CA TYR A 554 32.66 13.36 2.97
C TYR A 554 32.11 11.96 2.73
N GLN A 555 31.92 11.19 3.79
CA GLN A 555 31.11 9.99 3.77
C GLN A 555 29.96 10.13 4.76
N VAL A 556 28.75 9.81 4.32
CA VAL A 556 27.62 9.56 5.21
C VAL A 556 27.38 8.06 5.24
N VAL A 557 27.59 7.45 6.39
CA VAL A 557 27.33 6.03 6.63
C VAL A 557 26.00 5.89 7.34
N VAL A 558 25.10 5.09 6.77
CA VAL A 558 23.74 4.85 7.27
C VAL A 558 23.61 3.37 7.59
N GLY A 559 23.20 3.04 8.81
CA GLY A 559 22.99 1.66 9.24
C GLY A 559 24.27 0.88 9.59
N THR A 560 24.11 -0.42 9.84
CA THR A 560 25.19 -1.33 10.25
C THR A 560 25.06 -2.70 9.59
N GLY A 561 26.13 -3.50 9.62
CA GLY A 561 26.08 -4.88 9.13
C GLY A 561 25.79 -4.96 7.63
N ALA A 562 24.88 -5.85 7.25
CA ALA A 562 24.57 -6.15 5.84
C ALA A 562 23.72 -5.07 5.15
N THR A 563 22.97 -4.26 5.90
CA THR A 563 22.14 -3.18 5.36
C THR A 563 22.86 -1.82 5.35
N GLN A 564 24.08 -1.76 5.88
CA GLN A 564 24.87 -0.54 5.90
C GLN A 564 25.14 -0.03 4.49
N LYS A 565 24.89 1.25 4.27
CA LYS A 565 25.28 1.95 3.05
C LYS A 565 26.15 3.16 3.34
N THR A 566 27.13 3.39 2.48
CA THR A 566 27.99 4.59 2.52
C THR A 566 27.73 5.43 1.29
N TYR A 567 27.41 6.71 1.50
CA TYR A 567 27.28 7.72 0.46
C TYR A 567 28.55 8.58 0.48
N ASN A 568 29.23 8.67 -0.65
CA ASN A 568 30.35 9.58 -0.88
C ASN A 568 29.81 10.90 -1.41
N ILE A 569 30.02 11.97 -0.65
CA ILE A 569 29.56 13.32 -0.98
C ILE A 569 30.77 14.19 -1.29
N TYR A 570 30.72 14.89 -2.41
CA TYR A 570 31.78 15.77 -2.88
C TYR A 570 31.28 17.21 -2.92
N ALA A 571 32.09 18.15 -2.44
CA ALA A 571 31.76 19.58 -2.49
C ALA A 571 32.98 20.45 -2.75
N THR A 572 32.90 21.30 -3.77
CA THR A 572 33.94 22.25 -4.15
C THR A 572 33.82 23.53 -3.34
N THR A 573 34.96 24.02 -2.86
CA THR A 573 35.05 25.24 -2.06
C THR A 573 35.89 26.32 -2.74
N ASN A 574 35.54 27.59 -2.46
CA ASN A 574 36.28 28.76 -2.89
C ASN A 574 37.30 29.21 -1.81
N GLY A 575 38.18 30.15 -2.17
CA GLY A 575 39.23 30.74 -1.32
C GLY A 575 38.78 31.34 0.02
N THR A 576 37.47 31.38 0.29
CA THR A 576 36.83 31.88 1.51
C THR A 576 36.15 30.79 2.33
N TYR A 577 36.42 29.51 2.04
CA TYR A 577 35.85 28.33 2.72
C TYR A 577 34.33 28.16 2.50
N GLU A 578 33.82 28.63 1.37
CA GLU A 578 32.39 28.57 1.05
C GLU A 578 32.16 27.61 -0.11
N PHE A 579 30.98 26.97 -0.13
CA PHE A 579 30.59 26.09 -1.23
C PHE A 579 30.37 26.91 -2.52
N VAL A 580 30.85 26.39 -3.64
CA VAL A 580 30.72 27.04 -4.95
C VAL A 580 29.35 26.74 -5.55
N ASP A 581 28.59 27.79 -5.86
CA ASP A 581 27.35 27.70 -6.63
C ASP A 581 27.64 27.23 -8.07
N PRO A 582 26.91 26.24 -8.63
CA PRO A 582 27.07 25.84 -10.01
C PRO A 582 26.34 26.89 -10.85
N ASP A 583 27.03 27.97 -11.19
CA ASP A 583 26.53 28.81 -12.28
C ASP A 583 26.53 27.98 -13.58
N SER A 584 25.74 28.40 -14.57
CA SER A 584 25.64 27.71 -15.87
C SER A 584 26.93 27.67 -16.71
N SER A 585 28.06 28.14 -16.16
CA SER A 585 29.38 28.17 -16.79
C SER A 585 30.45 27.35 -16.06
N SER A 586 30.13 26.77 -14.90
CA SER A 586 31.01 25.92 -14.10
C SER A 586 30.54 24.47 -14.11
N GLY A 587 31.46 23.51 -14.14
CA GLY A 587 31.13 22.08 -14.06
C GLY A 587 30.52 21.69 -12.71
N VAL A 588 30.20 20.41 -12.51
CA VAL A 588 29.61 19.88 -11.26
C VAL A 588 30.43 20.30 -10.03
N THR A 589 29.86 21.16 -9.17
CA THR A 589 30.53 21.68 -7.96
C THR A 589 30.22 20.88 -6.70
N TYR A 590 29.14 20.10 -6.70
CA TYR A 590 28.81 19.12 -5.67
C TYR A 590 28.16 17.88 -6.29
N ALA A 591 28.40 16.72 -5.67
CA ALA A 591 27.95 15.42 -6.17
C ALA A 591 27.75 14.45 -5.01
N ALA A 592 26.89 13.45 -5.20
CA ALA A 592 26.75 12.34 -4.24
C ALA A 592 26.52 11.03 -4.99
N ASP A 593 27.22 9.97 -4.59
CA ASP A 593 27.01 8.64 -5.17
C ASP A 593 25.86 7.87 -4.50
N GLY A 594 25.73 6.59 -4.85
CA GLY A 594 24.73 5.71 -4.23
C GLY A 594 23.29 6.05 -4.60
N LEU A 595 23.09 6.69 -5.76
CA LEU A 595 21.81 7.21 -6.28
C LEU A 595 21.23 8.41 -5.50
N ALA A 596 21.96 8.99 -4.54
CA ALA A 596 21.51 10.20 -3.87
C ALA A 596 21.46 11.39 -4.86
N THR A 597 20.41 12.21 -4.77
CA THR A 597 20.28 13.41 -5.62
C THR A 597 20.74 14.64 -4.86
N VAL A 598 21.52 15.50 -5.51
CA VAL A 598 22.02 16.74 -4.92
C VAL A 598 21.33 17.97 -5.52
N THR A 599 20.83 18.87 -4.68
CA THR A 599 20.17 20.11 -5.11
C THR A 599 20.77 21.33 -4.41
N PRO A 600 20.94 22.47 -5.11
CA PRO A 600 21.41 23.70 -4.50
C PRO A 600 20.36 24.22 -3.52
N GLY A 601 20.82 24.77 -2.40
CA GLY A 601 19.97 25.43 -1.42
C GLY A 601 20.08 26.95 -1.48
N ALA A 602 19.95 27.60 -0.33
CA ALA A 602 20.04 29.05 -0.23
C ALA A 602 21.43 29.56 -0.65
N LEU A 603 21.43 30.67 -1.40
CA LEU A 603 22.64 31.44 -1.71
C LEU A 603 22.92 32.48 -0.63
N ARG A 604 24.20 32.80 -0.47
CA ARG A 604 24.66 33.97 0.28
C ARG A 604 24.44 35.25 -0.53
N GLY A 605 24.48 36.39 0.16
CA GLY A 605 24.39 37.71 -0.48
C GLY A 605 25.54 38.02 -1.45
N ASP A 606 26.61 37.22 -1.47
CA ASP A 606 27.74 37.31 -2.39
C ASP A 606 27.68 36.31 -3.57
N GLY A 607 26.64 35.47 -3.63
CA GLY A 607 26.44 34.48 -4.69
C GLY A 607 27.08 33.11 -4.45
N SER A 608 27.75 32.87 -3.31
CA SER A 608 28.17 31.51 -2.92
C SER A 608 27.03 30.70 -2.30
N LEU A 609 27.16 29.37 -2.22
CA LEU A 609 26.15 28.51 -1.60
C LEU A 609 26.28 28.51 -0.07
N LEU A 610 25.16 28.78 0.61
CA LEU A 610 25.06 28.61 2.06
C LEU A 610 24.83 27.14 2.41
N THR A 611 24.01 26.45 1.62
CA THR A 611 23.65 25.05 1.84
C THR A 611 23.35 24.35 0.54
N PHE A 612 23.49 23.03 0.53
CA PHE A 612 22.92 22.14 -0.48
C PHE A 612 22.24 20.96 0.22
N THR A 613 21.33 20.31 -0.48
CA THR A 613 20.60 19.15 0.04
C THR A 613 21.06 17.89 -0.67
N VAL A 614 21.37 16.86 0.10
CA VAL A 614 21.57 15.49 -0.37
C VAL A 614 20.29 14.73 -0.06
N GLN A 615 19.47 14.50 -1.09
CA GLN A 615 18.28 13.67 -1.01
C GLN A 615 18.71 12.22 -1.10
N ILE A 616 18.67 11.56 0.06
CA ILE A 616 19.00 10.15 0.18
C ILE A 616 17.79 9.32 -0.21
N SER A 617 16.61 9.54 0.35
CA SER A 617 15.39 8.92 -0.20
C SER A 617 14.63 9.93 -1.06
N GLY A 618 14.37 9.56 -2.31
CA GLY A 618 13.65 10.38 -3.29
C GLY A 618 12.70 9.53 -4.12
N ALA A 619 12.54 9.87 -5.40
CA ALA A 619 11.71 9.07 -6.32
C ALA A 619 12.34 7.70 -6.67
N THR A 620 13.64 7.54 -6.43
CA THR A 620 14.38 6.29 -6.61
C THR A 620 14.76 5.68 -5.26
N PRO A 621 14.76 4.35 -5.14
CA PRO A 621 15.21 3.68 -3.94
C PRO A 621 16.74 3.85 -3.82
N THR A 622 17.22 4.30 -2.66
CA THR A 622 18.67 4.38 -2.41
C THR A 622 19.10 3.63 -1.15
N LEU A 623 18.16 3.21 -0.31
CA LEU A 623 18.44 2.49 0.93
C LEU A 623 17.79 1.10 0.91
N ASP A 624 18.28 0.25 1.80
CA ASP A 624 17.53 -0.94 2.19
C ASP A 624 16.29 -0.52 3.00
N PHE A 625 15.10 -0.86 2.50
CA PHE A 625 13.84 -0.45 3.11
C PHE A 625 13.54 -1.15 4.44
N SER A 626 14.33 -2.17 4.81
CA SER A 626 14.30 -2.71 6.19
C SER A 626 14.75 -1.70 7.24
N MET A 627 15.42 -0.61 6.85
CA MET A 627 15.80 0.49 7.73
C MET A 627 14.73 1.59 7.85
N LEU A 628 13.64 1.51 7.08
CA LEU A 628 12.58 2.51 7.09
C LEU A 628 11.44 2.10 8.02
N GLU A 629 10.77 3.10 8.59
CA GLU A 629 9.57 2.95 9.39
C GLU A 629 8.43 3.82 8.86
N TRP A 630 7.21 3.55 9.34
CA TRP A 630 6.02 4.33 9.00
C TRP A 630 6.10 5.73 9.60
N ASN A 631 5.85 6.74 8.77
CA ASN A 631 5.73 8.10 9.25
C ASN A 631 4.39 8.30 9.99
N THR A 632 4.45 8.24 11.31
CA THR A 632 3.30 8.37 12.22
C THR A 632 3.17 9.79 12.80
N ASP A 633 3.94 10.76 12.30
CA ASP A 633 3.86 12.15 12.76
C ASP A 633 2.43 12.70 12.53
N PRO A 634 1.73 13.19 13.59
CA PRO A 634 0.36 13.68 13.46
C PRO A 634 0.19 14.82 12.45
N THR A 635 1.22 15.64 12.22
CA THR A 635 1.21 16.71 11.23
C THR A 635 1.32 16.18 9.81
N TYR A 636 2.10 15.11 9.61
CA TYR A 636 2.15 14.38 8.34
C TYR A 636 0.79 13.74 8.03
N ILE A 637 0.25 12.97 8.98
CA ILE A 637 -1.06 12.30 8.84
C ILE A 637 -2.18 13.31 8.55
N ALA A 638 -2.19 14.46 9.22
CA ALA A 638 -3.16 15.52 8.96
C ALA A 638 -3.04 16.15 7.56
N GLY A 639 -1.85 16.08 6.94
CA GLY A 639 -1.57 16.57 5.59
C GLY A 639 -2.05 15.64 4.48
N LEU A 640 -2.34 14.37 4.78
CA LEU A 640 -2.82 13.40 3.80
C LEU A 640 -4.24 13.73 3.29
N VAL A 641 -4.55 13.23 2.09
CA VAL A 641 -5.92 13.31 1.53
C VAL A 641 -6.86 12.48 2.41
N ALA A 642 -8.04 13.02 2.74
CA ALA A 642 -9.03 12.28 3.52
C ALA A 642 -9.64 11.15 2.67
N PRO A 643 -9.65 9.89 3.14
CA PRO A 643 -10.30 8.79 2.44
C PRO A 643 -11.82 8.97 2.32
N SER A 644 -12.41 8.25 1.36
CA SER A 644 -13.88 8.13 1.21
C SER A 644 -14.55 7.56 2.46
N ALA A 645 -15.85 7.81 2.64
CA ALA A 645 -16.61 7.23 3.75
C ALA A 645 -16.75 5.70 3.63
N PRO A 646 -16.87 4.97 4.76
CA PRO A 646 -17.21 3.56 4.74
C PRO A 646 -18.62 3.34 4.15
N VAL A 647 -18.84 2.18 3.55
CA VAL A 647 -20.13 1.74 3.00
C VAL A 647 -20.83 0.90 4.05
N ALA A 648 -22.07 1.26 4.42
CA ALA A 648 -22.90 0.41 5.26
C ALA A 648 -23.60 -0.68 4.43
N GLY A 649 -23.76 -1.84 5.03
CA GLY A 649 -24.34 -3.02 4.44
C GLY A 649 -24.85 -3.99 5.49
N THR A 650 -25.08 -5.22 5.06
CA THR A 650 -25.34 -6.38 5.91
C THR A 650 -24.36 -7.48 5.51
N VAL A 651 -24.00 -8.36 6.43
CA VAL A 651 -23.23 -9.56 6.11
C VAL A 651 -24.09 -10.78 6.38
N SER A 652 -24.06 -11.74 5.47
CA SER A 652 -24.68 -13.05 5.67
C SER A 652 -23.86 -14.10 4.94
N SER A 653 -23.53 -15.21 5.60
CA SER A 653 -22.65 -16.23 4.98
C SER A 653 -21.33 -15.65 4.46
N SER A 654 -20.75 -14.71 5.23
CA SER A 654 -19.54 -13.93 4.88
C SER A 654 -19.65 -13.04 3.63
N ILE A 655 -20.84 -12.91 3.03
CA ILE A 655 -21.09 -12.06 1.86
C ILE A 655 -21.61 -10.71 2.33
N PHE A 656 -20.89 -9.65 1.99
CA PHE A 656 -21.34 -8.27 2.22
C PHE A 656 -22.35 -7.83 1.15
N THR A 657 -23.47 -7.26 1.59
CA THR A 657 -24.49 -6.65 0.73
C THR A 657 -24.71 -5.19 1.13
N ALA A 658 -24.32 -4.24 0.26
CA ALA A 658 -24.47 -2.81 0.52
C ALA A 658 -25.93 -2.34 0.60
N LEU A 659 -26.18 -1.39 1.49
CA LEU A 659 -27.44 -0.66 1.53
C LEU A 659 -27.56 0.30 0.34
N ALA A 660 -28.76 0.40 -0.23
CA ALA A 660 -29.06 1.35 -1.29
C ALA A 660 -29.05 2.81 -0.78
N GLY A 661 -28.88 3.77 -1.70
CA GLY A 661 -29.03 5.21 -1.43
C GLY A 661 -27.76 5.95 -1.01
N GLN A 662 -26.65 5.22 -0.81
CA GLN A 662 -25.33 5.76 -0.49
C GLN A 662 -24.64 6.35 -1.75
N SER A 663 -25.19 7.44 -2.28
CA SER A 663 -24.87 8.02 -3.60
C SER A 663 -23.68 9.00 -3.64
N SER A 664 -22.84 9.03 -2.60
CA SER A 664 -21.66 9.91 -2.48
C SER A 664 -20.54 9.21 -1.72
N THR A 665 -19.29 9.48 -2.07
CA THR A 665 -18.11 9.02 -1.30
C THR A 665 -17.77 9.93 -0.14
N THR A 666 -18.32 11.15 -0.11
CA THR A 666 -18.10 12.15 0.95
C THR A 666 -19.40 12.41 1.69
N ALA A 667 -19.37 12.28 3.02
CA ALA A 667 -20.53 12.48 3.88
C ALA A 667 -21.83 11.78 3.40
N PRO A 668 -21.80 10.51 2.93
CA PRO A 668 -23.03 9.83 2.53
C PRO A 668 -23.98 9.64 3.69
N THR A 669 -25.24 9.40 3.33
CA THR A 669 -26.29 9.00 4.26
C THR A 669 -26.84 7.64 3.87
N ALA A 670 -27.09 6.77 4.84
CA ALA A 670 -27.78 5.50 4.66
C ALA A 670 -28.98 5.40 5.61
N THR A 671 -30.02 4.68 5.21
CA THR A 671 -31.12 4.29 6.10
C THR A 671 -31.30 2.80 6.01
N VAL A 672 -31.43 2.14 7.16
CA VAL A 672 -31.51 0.69 7.27
C VAL A 672 -32.68 0.25 8.15
N GLY A 673 -33.36 -0.80 7.71
CA GLY A 673 -34.48 -1.43 8.42
C GLY A 673 -34.05 -2.67 9.23
N THR A 674 -32.78 -2.82 9.58
CA THR A 674 -32.25 -3.93 10.40
C THR A 674 -31.34 -3.37 11.50
N GLY A 675 -31.29 -4.07 12.64
CA GLY A 675 -30.43 -3.75 13.78
C GLY A 675 -29.01 -4.33 13.68
N GLU A 676 -28.77 -5.25 12.75
CA GLU A 676 -27.45 -5.82 12.45
C GLU A 676 -26.90 -5.17 11.17
N VAL A 677 -25.81 -4.41 11.28
CA VAL A 677 -25.23 -3.60 10.19
C VAL A 677 -23.74 -3.85 10.06
N ALA A 678 -23.29 -4.22 8.86
CA ALA A 678 -21.88 -4.41 8.52
C ALA A 678 -21.31 -3.19 7.78
N PHE A 679 -19.99 -3.11 7.66
CA PHE A 679 -19.31 -2.02 6.96
C PHE A 679 -18.26 -2.56 5.99
N GLY A 680 -18.00 -1.81 4.92
CA GLY A 680 -17.02 -2.18 3.91
C GLY A 680 -16.39 -1.01 3.17
N TRP A 681 -15.39 -1.33 2.37
CA TRP A 681 -14.72 -0.36 1.50
C TRP A 681 -15.64 0.14 0.37
N THR A 682 -15.25 1.25 -0.27
CA THR A 682 -16.06 2.02 -1.23
C THR A 682 -16.57 1.17 -2.40
N GLY A 683 -15.77 0.23 -2.90
CA GLY A 683 -16.14 -0.60 -4.06
C GLY A 683 -17.23 -1.63 -3.79
N LEU A 684 -17.59 -1.87 -2.54
CA LEU A 684 -18.73 -2.72 -2.20
C LEU A 684 -20.09 -2.01 -2.36
N ASN A 685 -20.10 -0.71 -2.67
CA ASN A 685 -21.32 0.06 -2.82
C ASN A 685 -22.13 -0.35 -4.08
N SER A 686 -23.45 -0.41 -3.94
CA SER A 686 -24.38 -0.79 -5.02
C SER A 686 -24.82 0.37 -5.93
N ASP A 687 -24.33 1.59 -5.71
CA ASP A 687 -24.61 2.73 -6.59
C ASP A 687 -24.04 2.53 -8.01
N VAL A 688 -24.74 3.05 -9.01
CA VAL A 688 -24.31 2.96 -10.42
C VAL A 688 -23.00 3.68 -10.70
N ASN A 689 -22.61 4.65 -9.85
CA ASN A 689 -21.39 5.40 -9.98
C ASN A 689 -20.18 4.74 -9.30
N THR A 690 -20.36 3.61 -8.58
CA THR A 690 -19.26 2.96 -7.83
C THR A 690 -18.03 2.72 -8.70
N THR A 691 -18.20 2.26 -9.95
CA THR A 691 -17.10 2.05 -10.90
C THR A 691 -16.31 3.33 -11.21
N SER A 692 -16.96 4.51 -11.19
CA SER A 692 -16.29 5.81 -11.33
C SER A 692 -15.65 6.31 -10.04
N TRP A 693 -16.09 5.81 -8.88
CA TRP A 693 -15.50 6.16 -7.59
C TRP A 693 -14.25 5.32 -7.33
N THR A 694 -14.28 4.05 -7.71
CA THR A 694 -13.14 3.14 -7.56
C THR A 694 -12.05 3.41 -8.59
N SER A 695 -12.27 4.26 -9.60
CA SER A 695 -11.21 4.69 -10.52
C SER A 695 -10.32 5.82 -9.97
N GLY A 696 -10.57 6.28 -8.74
CA GLY A 696 -9.72 7.22 -8.01
C GLY A 696 -9.44 6.77 -6.57
N TYR A 697 -8.69 7.59 -5.82
CA TYR A 697 -8.36 7.29 -4.42
C TYR A 697 -9.63 7.12 -3.55
N THR A 698 -9.68 6.03 -2.77
CA THR A 698 -10.83 5.67 -1.93
C THR A 698 -10.43 5.41 -0.48
N ASN A 699 -11.21 4.60 0.24
CA ASN A 699 -10.91 4.13 1.58
C ASN A 699 -10.34 2.70 1.63
N LYS A 700 -9.81 2.19 0.51
CA LYS A 700 -8.85 1.08 0.57
C LYS A 700 -7.71 1.48 1.51
N ILE A 701 -7.25 0.53 2.32
CA ILE A 701 -6.12 0.72 3.23
C ILE A 701 -4.86 0.10 2.62
N TYR A 702 -3.73 0.11 3.34
CA TYR A 702 -2.56 -0.67 2.93
C TYR A 702 -2.85 -2.17 3.12
N GLY A 703 -2.24 -3.01 2.28
CA GLY A 703 -2.52 -4.45 2.27
C GLY A 703 -2.27 -5.09 3.64
N LEU A 704 -3.18 -5.97 4.06
CA LEU A 704 -3.14 -6.70 5.34
C LEU A 704 -3.15 -5.82 6.60
N GLN A 705 -3.39 -4.51 6.48
CA GLN A 705 -3.48 -3.60 7.63
C GLN A 705 -4.91 -3.54 8.21
N ALA A 706 -5.07 -2.82 9.32
CA ALA A 706 -6.35 -2.72 10.03
C ALA A 706 -7.11 -1.42 9.67
N ALA A 707 -8.42 -1.56 9.43
CA ALA A 707 -9.40 -0.49 9.38
C ALA A 707 -10.22 -0.50 10.67
N LEU A 708 -10.06 0.53 11.51
CA LEU A 708 -10.85 0.72 12.71
C LEU A 708 -12.06 1.61 12.42
N LEU A 709 -13.25 1.06 12.63
CA LEU A 709 -14.53 1.75 12.48
C LEU A 709 -14.95 2.31 13.84
N SER A 710 -15.11 3.63 13.91
CA SER A 710 -15.49 4.36 15.13
C SER A 710 -16.85 5.03 15.00
N PHE A 711 -17.60 5.06 16.11
CA PHE A 711 -18.97 5.56 16.19
C PHE A 711 -19.05 6.79 17.09
N SER A 712 -19.89 7.78 16.73
CA SER A 712 -20.06 9.01 17.52
C SER A 712 -20.79 8.83 18.85
N THR A 713 -21.45 7.68 19.06
CA THR A 713 -22.25 7.41 20.26
C THR A 713 -21.40 6.68 21.30
N SER A 714 -21.33 7.22 22.52
CA SER A 714 -20.60 6.60 23.64
C SER A 714 -21.15 5.22 24.00
N GLY A 715 -20.27 4.30 24.38
CA GLY A 715 -20.64 2.95 24.81
C GLY A 715 -20.81 1.96 23.66
N ILE A 716 -20.64 2.38 22.40
CA ILE A 716 -20.58 1.48 21.25
C ILE A 716 -19.11 1.14 20.98
N ALA A 717 -18.77 -0.14 21.04
CA ALA A 717 -17.42 -0.61 20.76
C ALA A 717 -17.04 -0.35 19.27
N PRO A 718 -15.78 0.03 18.98
CA PRO A 718 -15.26 0.04 17.62
C PRO A 718 -15.34 -1.35 16.97
N ILE A 719 -15.38 -1.37 15.63
CA ILE A 719 -15.25 -2.60 14.84
C ILE A 719 -13.92 -2.56 14.09
N VAL A 720 -13.20 -3.68 14.07
CA VAL A 720 -11.97 -3.81 13.30
C VAL A 720 -12.25 -4.67 12.06
N ALA A 721 -11.75 -4.22 10.92
CA ALA A 721 -11.69 -4.99 9.69
C ALA A 721 -10.25 -5.03 9.18
N TYR A 722 -9.90 -6.06 8.41
CA TYR A 722 -8.56 -6.19 7.82
C TYR A 722 -8.64 -6.10 6.30
N GLY A 723 -7.66 -5.44 5.70
CA GLY A 723 -7.49 -5.39 4.26
C GLY A 723 -6.99 -6.73 3.73
N ASP A 724 -7.43 -7.12 2.54
CA ASP A 724 -6.71 -8.14 1.75
C ASP A 724 -5.35 -7.59 1.26
N ILE A 725 -4.63 -8.32 0.41
CA ILE A 725 -3.34 -7.88 -0.12
C ILE A 725 -3.41 -6.63 -1.00
N ASP A 726 -4.61 -6.24 -1.46
CA ASP A 726 -4.90 -5.01 -2.21
C ASP A 726 -5.49 -3.90 -1.33
N GLY A 727 -5.72 -4.18 -0.04
CA GLY A 727 -6.28 -3.23 0.92
C GLY A 727 -7.79 -3.10 0.87
N GLN A 728 -8.49 -4.01 0.19
CA GLN A 728 -9.94 -4.12 0.22
C GLN A 728 -10.39 -4.76 1.52
N TRP A 729 -11.41 -4.20 2.17
CA TRP A 729 -11.83 -4.67 3.49
C TRP A 729 -13.36 -4.68 3.65
N GLN A 730 -13.84 -5.58 4.50
CA GLN A 730 -15.19 -5.60 5.03
C GLN A 730 -15.14 -6.06 6.50
N SER A 731 -16.12 -5.65 7.31
CA SER A 731 -16.24 -6.18 8.66
C SER A 731 -16.64 -7.65 8.63
N ALA A 732 -16.00 -8.47 9.46
CA ALA A 732 -16.36 -9.87 9.63
C ALA A 732 -17.65 -10.06 10.45
N VAL A 733 -17.92 -9.12 11.36
CA VAL A 733 -19.09 -9.10 12.24
C VAL A 733 -19.99 -7.92 11.92
N SER A 734 -21.27 -8.04 12.29
CA SER A 734 -22.22 -6.92 12.23
C SER A 734 -22.19 -6.10 13.53
N GLN A 735 -22.26 -4.77 13.41
CA GLN A 735 -22.57 -3.92 14.54
C GLN A 735 -24.04 -4.06 14.93
N GLN A 736 -24.29 -4.03 16.24
CA GLN A 736 -25.63 -4.10 16.81
C GLN A 736 -26.14 -2.70 17.18
N LEU A 737 -27.13 -2.19 16.42
CA LEU A 737 -27.62 -0.82 16.51
C LEU A 737 -29.15 -0.77 16.64
N GLY A 738 -29.66 0.07 17.54
CA GLY A 738 -31.09 0.40 17.65
C GLY A 738 -31.49 1.60 16.78
N ASN A 739 -32.79 1.93 16.79
CA ASN A 739 -33.33 3.15 16.19
C ASN A 739 -32.55 4.38 16.63
N GLY A 740 -32.01 5.11 15.66
CA GLY A 740 -31.12 6.23 15.94
C GLY A 740 -30.35 6.69 14.70
N SER A 741 -29.58 7.76 14.88
CA SER A 741 -28.65 8.27 13.88
C SER A 741 -27.23 8.19 14.41
N TYR A 742 -26.33 7.59 13.64
CA TYR A 742 -24.95 7.30 14.00
C TYR A 742 -24.02 7.92 12.96
N THR A 743 -22.93 8.51 13.44
CA THR A 743 -21.81 8.89 12.56
C THR A 743 -20.74 7.82 12.65
N VAL A 744 -20.34 7.28 11.50
CA VAL A 744 -19.33 6.22 11.38
C VAL A 744 -18.14 6.74 10.60
N THR A 745 -16.93 6.51 11.09
CA THR A 745 -15.68 6.88 10.43
C THR A 745 -14.71 5.70 10.45
N MET A 746 -13.77 5.67 9.52
CA MET A 746 -12.71 4.68 9.43
C MET A 746 -11.35 5.37 9.63
N THR A 747 -10.46 4.77 10.41
CA THR A 747 -9.04 5.15 10.50
C THR A 747 -8.16 3.92 10.34
N GLN A 748 -7.06 4.06 9.62
CA GLN A 748 -6.14 2.97 9.34
C GLN A 748 -5.02 2.88 10.38
N TYR A 749 -4.70 1.64 10.79
CA TYR A 749 -3.64 1.30 11.73
C TYR A 749 -2.80 0.14 11.20
N LEU A 750 -1.60 -0.02 11.76
CA LEU A 750 -0.84 -1.26 11.56
C LEU A 750 -1.60 -2.43 12.17
N ALA A 751 -1.59 -3.60 11.50
CA ALA A 751 -2.21 -4.80 12.06
C ALA A 751 -1.56 -5.23 13.39
N THR A 752 -0.29 -4.87 13.62
CA THR A 752 0.43 -5.11 14.88
C THR A 752 0.08 -4.12 15.99
N ASP A 753 -0.56 -2.98 15.69
CA ASP A 753 -1.08 -2.06 16.71
C ASP A 753 -2.46 -2.53 17.17
N THR A 754 -2.47 -3.53 18.05
CA THR A 754 -3.70 -4.10 18.63
C THR A 754 -4.42 -3.13 19.58
N THR A 755 -3.78 -2.01 19.93
CA THR A 755 -4.37 -0.95 20.76
C THR A 755 -4.97 0.20 19.95
N PHE A 756 -4.68 0.25 18.64
CA PHE A 756 -5.12 1.26 17.70
C PHE A 756 -4.89 2.70 18.19
N THR A 757 -3.66 2.96 18.67
CA THR A 757 -3.28 4.27 19.22
C THR A 757 -2.46 5.11 18.25
N THR A 758 -1.80 4.49 17.28
CA THR A 758 -0.88 5.16 16.35
C THR A 758 -1.38 5.02 14.91
N PRO A 759 -2.17 5.98 14.41
CA PRO A 759 -2.73 5.90 13.06
C PRO A 759 -1.64 6.07 12.00
N ILE A 760 -1.76 5.32 10.91
CA ILE A 760 -0.89 5.43 9.72
C ILE A 760 -1.61 6.06 8.52
N GLY A 761 -2.89 6.43 8.70
CA GLY A 761 -3.70 7.08 7.70
C GLY A 761 -4.62 8.12 8.32
N ARG A 762 -5.06 9.08 7.50
CA ARG A 762 -6.02 10.09 7.93
C ARG A 762 -7.41 9.47 8.12
N GLN A 763 -8.13 9.93 9.13
CA GLN A 763 -9.54 9.56 9.33
C GLN A 763 -10.37 9.87 8.07
N SER A 764 -11.24 8.92 7.70
CA SER A 764 -12.11 9.00 6.53
C SER A 764 -13.16 10.11 6.63
N SER A 765 -13.79 10.41 5.50
CA SER A 765 -15.09 11.09 5.49
C SER A 765 -16.11 10.31 6.34
N PRO A 766 -17.01 10.99 7.08
CA PRO A 766 -18.01 10.30 7.89
C PRO A 766 -19.16 9.74 7.05
N LEU A 767 -19.70 8.57 7.43
CA LEU A 767 -21.01 8.09 7.01
C LEU A 767 -22.05 8.46 8.07
N THR A 768 -23.20 9.00 7.67
CA THR A 768 -24.37 9.13 8.56
C THR A 768 -25.34 7.97 8.33
N LEU A 769 -25.41 7.05 9.29
CA LEU A 769 -26.31 5.90 9.26
C LEU A 769 -27.55 6.17 10.11
N THR A 770 -28.74 5.98 9.53
CA THR A 770 -30.01 6.02 10.29
C THR A 770 -30.58 4.61 10.35
N VAL A 771 -30.75 4.08 11.56
CA VAL A 771 -31.48 2.84 11.79
C VAL A 771 -32.94 3.19 12.07
N SER A 772 -33.86 2.60 11.29
CA SER A 772 -35.29 2.90 11.35
C SER A 772 -36.11 1.61 11.20
N LEU A 773 -36.33 0.95 12.33
CA LEU A 773 -37.13 -0.24 12.50
C LEU A 773 -38.57 0.16 12.84
N SER A 774 -39.53 -0.41 12.13
CA SER A 774 -40.95 -0.41 12.54
C SER A 774 -41.20 -1.58 13.49
N ASP A 775 -42.15 -1.43 14.41
CA ASP A 775 -42.53 -2.53 15.30
C ASP A 775 -43.36 -3.55 14.52
N LEU A 776 -42.85 -4.77 14.36
CA LEU A 776 -43.60 -5.89 13.79
C LEU A 776 -44.50 -6.53 14.86
N ASP A 777 -45.41 -7.43 14.47
CA ASP A 777 -46.12 -8.24 15.46
C ASP A 777 -45.26 -9.45 15.87
N MET A 778 -45.33 -9.85 17.14
CA MET A 778 -44.71 -11.09 17.62
C MET A 778 -45.72 -12.23 17.74
N ALA A 779 -45.31 -13.43 17.32
CA ALA A 779 -46.09 -14.64 17.47
C ALA A 779 -45.32 -15.70 18.26
N GLY A 780 -45.98 -16.31 19.25
CA GLY A 780 -45.46 -17.48 19.95
C GLY A 780 -45.80 -18.78 19.23
N SER A 781 -44.87 -19.73 19.22
CA SER A 781 -45.05 -21.09 18.68
C SER A 781 -45.12 -22.13 19.81
N SER A 782 -45.03 -23.42 19.51
CA SER A 782 -44.86 -24.46 20.53
C SER A 782 -43.45 -24.56 21.10
N SER A 783 -42.49 -23.83 20.52
CA SER A 783 -41.05 -24.02 20.77
C SER A 783 -40.25 -22.72 20.80
N GLY A 784 -40.85 -21.57 20.49
CA GLY A 784 -40.15 -20.31 20.38
C GLY A 784 -41.05 -19.11 20.10
N ILE A 785 -40.43 -17.99 19.73
CA ILE A 785 -41.11 -16.78 19.25
C ILE A 785 -40.56 -16.35 17.89
N SER A 786 -41.43 -15.83 17.02
CA SER A 786 -41.07 -15.32 15.70
C SER A 786 -41.75 -13.98 15.42
N LEU A 787 -41.24 -13.27 14.41
CA LEU A 787 -41.82 -12.03 13.92
C LEU A 787 -42.80 -12.31 12.78
N VAL A 788 -43.87 -11.52 12.74
CA VAL A 788 -44.88 -11.55 11.70
C VAL A 788 -44.58 -10.43 10.70
N ASP A 789 -44.42 -10.80 9.42
CA ASP A 789 -44.23 -9.84 8.34
C ASP A 789 -45.48 -8.97 8.15
N ASP A 790 -45.31 -7.66 8.24
CA ASP A 790 -46.35 -6.64 8.04
C ASP A 790 -46.16 -5.83 6.74
N ALA A 791 -45.16 -6.20 5.92
CA ALA A 791 -44.72 -5.49 4.73
C ALA A 791 -44.18 -4.06 4.96
N SER A 792 -43.79 -3.70 6.19
CA SER A 792 -43.12 -2.42 6.51
C SER A 792 -41.74 -2.29 5.88
N GLY A 793 -41.12 -3.41 5.50
CA GLY A 793 -39.75 -3.47 5.01
C GLY A 793 -38.70 -3.54 6.13
N THR A 794 -39.13 -3.67 7.39
CA THR A 794 -38.25 -3.94 8.54
C THR A 794 -37.75 -5.38 8.46
N GLY A 795 -36.42 -5.56 8.52
CA GLY A 795 -35.74 -6.85 8.46
C GLY A 795 -35.75 -7.63 9.77
N GLY A 796 -36.18 -7.02 10.88
CA GLY A 796 -36.25 -7.64 12.20
C GLY A 796 -36.42 -6.60 13.30
N ASN A 797 -36.63 -7.06 14.53
CA ASN A 797 -36.79 -6.20 15.69
C ASN A 797 -35.87 -6.59 16.84
N TRP A 798 -35.52 -5.60 17.63
CA TRP A 798 -34.94 -5.81 18.94
C TRP A 798 -36.03 -6.26 19.92
N ILE A 799 -35.80 -7.40 20.57
CA ILE A 799 -36.70 -8.03 21.54
C ILE A 799 -36.10 -7.90 22.93
N SER A 800 -36.80 -7.19 23.82
CA SER A 800 -36.49 -7.14 25.24
C SER A 800 -37.10 -8.35 25.91
N LEU A 801 -36.28 -9.10 26.64
CA LEU A 801 -36.63 -10.28 27.41
C LEU A 801 -36.44 -9.95 28.87
N GLN A 802 -37.54 -9.64 29.56
CA GLN A 802 -37.52 -9.24 30.96
C GLN A 802 -37.92 -10.38 31.87
N THR A 803 -37.14 -10.62 32.92
CA THR A 803 -37.45 -11.68 33.88
C THR A 803 -38.56 -11.23 34.84
N LEU A 804 -39.68 -11.95 34.82
CA LEU A 804 -40.83 -11.71 35.70
C LEU A 804 -40.70 -12.49 37.02
N SER A 805 -40.30 -13.77 36.93
CA SER A 805 -40.06 -14.63 38.08
C SER A 805 -39.30 -15.89 37.66
N SER A 806 -38.61 -16.54 38.59
CA SER A 806 -37.89 -17.78 38.33
C SER A 806 -38.15 -18.82 39.42
N SER A 807 -38.50 -20.04 39.02
CA SER A 807 -38.40 -21.23 39.86
C SER A 807 -37.19 -22.10 39.53
N LEU A 808 -36.32 -21.63 38.63
CA LEU A 808 -35.04 -22.30 38.37
C LEU A 808 -34.16 -22.25 39.62
N SER A 809 -33.24 -23.20 39.69
CA SER A 809 -32.13 -23.18 40.64
C SER A 809 -31.17 -22.04 40.28
N SER A 810 -30.41 -21.54 41.26
CA SER A 810 -29.60 -20.31 41.14
C SER A 810 -28.54 -20.42 40.06
N GLU A 811 -28.04 -21.63 39.82
CA GLU A 811 -27.01 -21.96 38.85
C GLU A 811 -27.46 -21.99 37.39
N ALA A 812 -28.77 -21.98 37.15
CA ALA A 812 -29.31 -22.27 35.83
C ALA A 812 -29.53 -20.99 35.00
N THR A 813 -29.05 -21.04 33.75
CA THR A 813 -29.12 -19.93 32.80
C THR A 813 -29.85 -20.38 31.54
N LEU A 814 -30.74 -19.53 31.05
CA LEU A 814 -31.42 -19.73 29.78
C LEU A 814 -30.51 -19.23 28.65
N ILE A 815 -30.14 -20.14 27.74
CA ILE A 815 -29.47 -19.80 26.48
C ILE A 815 -30.54 -19.42 25.48
N ILE A 816 -30.46 -18.20 24.94
CA ILE A 816 -31.33 -17.72 23.88
C ILE A 816 -30.57 -17.87 22.57
N TYR A 817 -31.09 -18.68 21.65
CA TYR A 817 -30.45 -18.93 20.37
C TYR A 817 -31.46 -18.77 19.24
N ARG A 818 -30.97 -18.57 18.02
CA ARG A 818 -31.83 -18.40 16.85
C ARG A 818 -31.77 -19.60 15.90
N VAL A 819 -32.88 -19.84 15.23
CA VAL A 819 -32.97 -20.79 14.13
C VAL A 819 -33.50 -20.14 12.86
N ASP A 820 -33.06 -20.67 11.71
CA ASP A 820 -33.61 -20.28 10.41
C ASP A 820 -35.04 -20.80 10.20
N GLY A 821 -35.67 -20.43 9.08
CA GLY A 821 -37.01 -20.90 8.72
C GLY A 821 -37.14 -22.42 8.48
N SER A 822 -36.03 -23.15 8.41
CA SER A 822 -35.99 -24.62 8.36
C SER A 822 -35.76 -25.27 9.73
N GLY A 823 -35.50 -24.48 10.76
CA GLY A 823 -35.21 -24.92 12.12
C GLY A 823 -33.74 -25.28 12.38
N ASN A 824 -32.81 -24.91 11.49
CA ASN A 824 -31.38 -25.07 11.72
C ASN A 824 -30.87 -23.96 12.64
N MET A 825 -29.97 -24.27 13.56
CA MET A 825 -29.32 -23.27 14.43
C MET A 825 -28.41 -22.37 13.59
N ILE A 826 -28.45 -21.06 13.86
CA ILE A 826 -27.61 -20.09 13.16
C ILE A 826 -26.92 -19.14 14.15
N ASP A 827 -25.66 -18.78 13.88
CA ASP A 827 -24.92 -17.74 14.62
C ASP A 827 -25.46 -16.33 14.33
N ALA A 828 -24.89 -15.27 14.93
CA ALA A 828 -25.25 -13.85 14.78
C ALA A 828 -25.07 -13.30 13.35
N GLU A 829 -24.31 -13.96 12.49
CA GLU A 829 -24.12 -13.62 11.06
C GLU A 829 -25.03 -14.44 10.13
N GLY A 830 -25.77 -15.41 10.67
CA GLY A 830 -26.75 -16.21 9.96
C GLY A 830 -26.17 -17.48 9.33
N ASN A 831 -24.95 -17.88 9.71
CA ASN A 831 -24.35 -19.13 9.30
C ASN A 831 -24.97 -20.29 10.07
N VAL A 832 -25.19 -21.43 9.42
CA VAL A 832 -25.66 -22.64 10.12
C VAL A 832 -24.53 -23.21 10.97
N VAL A 833 -24.80 -23.40 12.26
CA VAL A 833 -23.84 -23.91 13.25
C VAL A 833 -24.27 -25.24 13.86
N GLY A 834 -23.30 -25.95 14.45
CA GLY A 834 -23.49 -27.31 14.95
C GLY A 834 -23.88 -27.42 16.43
N SER A 835 -23.65 -26.37 17.21
CA SER A 835 -23.88 -26.32 18.66
C SER A 835 -24.83 -25.18 19.02
N VAL A 836 -25.39 -25.20 20.24
CA VAL A 836 -26.29 -24.12 20.70
C VAL A 836 -25.49 -22.94 21.21
N GLU A 837 -24.28 -23.19 21.67
CA GLU A 837 -23.28 -22.25 22.13
C GLU A 837 -22.86 -21.35 20.96
N ASP A 838 -22.51 -21.93 19.81
CA ASP A 838 -22.21 -21.15 18.58
C ASP A 838 -23.45 -20.38 18.05
N ALA A 839 -24.66 -20.80 18.43
CA ALA A 839 -25.91 -20.17 18.01
C ALA A 839 -26.46 -19.18 19.05
N ALA A 840 -25.81 -19.07 20.21
CA ALA A 840 -26.27 -18.26 21.32
C ALA A 840 -26.19 -16.78 20.95
N LEU A 841 -27.25 -16.05 21.27
CA LEU A 841 -27.31 -14.59 21.13
C LEU A 841 -27.14 -13.89 22.48
N ALA A 842 -27.61 -14.55 23.54
CA ALA A 842 -27.63 -14.00 24.89
C ALA A 842 -27.98 -15.06 25.93
N TYR A 843 -27.74 -14.71 27.19
CA TYR A 843 -27.98 -15.53 28.37
C TYR A 843 -28.87 -14.77 29.38
N VAL A 844 -29.90 -15.43 29.92
CA VAL A 844 -30.80 -14.87 30.94
C VAL A 844 -30.94 -15.83 32.12
N GLY A 845 -30.77 -15.34 33.35
CA GLY A 845 -31.09 -16.12 34.53
C GLY A 845 -31.56 -15.26 35.71
N SER A 846 -31.74 -15.90 36.86
CA SER A 846 -32.19 -15.26 38.10
C SER A 846 -31.37 -15.82 39.25
N VAL A 847 -30.47 -15.01 39.77
CA VAL A 847 -29.57 -15.42 40.84
C VAL A 847 -30.27 -15.23 42.19
N LYS A 848 -30.18 -16.23 43.05
CA LYS A 848 -30.81 -16.25 44.38
C LYS A 848 -29.73 -16.51 45.42
N SER A 849 -29.89 -15.90 46.59
CA SER A 849 -29.13 -16.27 47.79
C SER A 849 -29.48 -17.69 48.26
N ASP A 850 -28.65 -18.25 49.14
CA ASP A 850 -28.89 -19.53 49.82
C ASP A 850 -30.23 -19.60 50.56
N SER A 851 -30.79 -18.44 50.93
CA SER A 851 -32.10 -18.34 51.58
C SER A 851 -33.28 -18.43 50.59
N GLY A 852 -33.00 -18.45 49.29
CA GLY A 852 -33.95 -18.41 48.18
C GLY A 852 -34.43 -17.01 47.81
N ALA A 853 -33.92 -15.95 48.44
CA ALA A 853 -34.22 -14.58 48.06
C ALA A 853 -33.46 -14.19 46.79
N THR A 854 -34.16 -13.63 45.80
CA THR A 854 -33.57 -13.11 44.55
C THR A 854 -32.58 -12.00 44.85
N LEU A 855 -31.36 -12.14 44.32
CA LEU A 855 -30.31 -11.13 44.35
C LEU A 855 -30.44 -10.24 43.11
N PHE A 856 -30.38 -10.85 41.92
CA PHE A 856 -30.59 -10.19 40.64
C PHE A 856 -31.47 -11.02 39.72
N ASN A 857 -32.21 -10.31 38.88
CA ASN A 857 -32.87 -10.88 37.72
C ASN A 857 -32.15 -10.34 36.48
N GLY A 858 -31.83 -11.23 35.56
CA GLY A 858 -31.30 -10.86 34.26
C GLY A 858 -32.39 -10.38 33.33
N ASP A 859 -32.08 -9.33 32.59
CA ASP A 859 -32.84 -8.90 31.43
C ASP A 859 -31.91 -8.93 30.22
N GLN A 860 -32.46 -9.15 29.03
CA GLN A 860 -31.68 -9.18 27.79
C GLN A 860 -32.36 -8.45 26.65
N MET A 861 -31.53 -7.96 25.73
CA MET A 861 -31.95 -7.38 24.47
C MET A 861 -31.33 -8.18 23.32
N VAL A 862 -32.16 -8.83 22.50
CA VAL A 862 -31.68 -9.66 21.38
C VAL A 862 -32.30 -9.19 20.07
N TYR A 863 -31.54 -9.22 19.00
CA TYR A 863 -32.08 -8.95 17.67
C TYR A 863 -32.65 -10.22 17.08
N LEU A 864 -33.90 -10.14 16.60
CA LEU A 864 -34.57 -11.24 15.90
C LEU A 864 -34.86 -10.81 14.46
N GLY A 865 -34.27 -11.52 13.49
CA GLY A 865 -34.54 -11.31 12.07
C GLY A 865 -35.91 -11.85 11.64
N LEU A 866 -36.50 -11.23 10.62
CA LEU A 866 -37.72 -11.72 10.00
C LEU A 866 -37.47 -13.09 9.34
N GLY A 867 -38.39 -14.03 9.54
CA GLY A 867 -38.26 -15.41 9.04
C GLY A 867 -37.37 -16.33 9.90
N GLN A 868 -36.84 -15.81 11.01
CA GLN A 868 -36.16 -16.59 12.05
C GLN A 868 -37.10 -16.86 13.23
N GLU A 869 -36.69 -17.76 14.12
CA GLU A 869 -37.37 -18.05 15.39
C GLU A 869 -36.35 -18.04 16.53
N LEU A 870 -36.64 -17.32 17.62
CA LEU A 870 -35.90 -17.46 18.87
C LEU A 870 -36.34 -18.73 19.59
N ARG A 871 -35.35 -19.52 19.98
CA ARG A 871 -35.51 -20.73 20.78
C ARG A 871 -34.65 -20.64 22.03
N PHE A 872 -34.86 -21.61 22.91
CA PHE A 872 -34.34 -21.57 24.26
C PHE A 872 -33.80 -22.93 24.67
N ALA A 873 -32.60 -22.93 25.22
CA ALA A 873 -32.01 -24.08 25.92
C ALA A 873 -31.72 -23.69 27.37
N LEU A 874 -31.62 -24.67 28.26
CA LEU A 874 -31.34 -24.44 29.67
C LEU A 874 -29.98 -25.03 30.02
N GLU A 875 -29.05 -24.18 30.46
CA GLU A 875 -27.76 -24.59 30.99
C GLU A 875 -27.81 -24.65 32.52
N THR A 876 -27.18 -25.67 33.09
CA THR A 876 -26.98 -25.81 34.55
C THR A 876 -25.62 -25.24 34.97
N GLY A 877 -25.39 -25.05 36.27
CA GLY A 877 -24.11 -24.60 36.80
C GLY A 877 -22.91 -25.45 36.39
N ALA A 878 -23.13 -26.76 36.27
CA ALA A 878 -22.12 -27.74 35.87
C ALA A 878 -21.97 -27.88 34.33
N GLY A 879 -22.52 -26.96 33.54
CA GLY A 879 -22.38 -26.93 32.07
C GLY A 879 -23.23 -27.96 31.30
N SER A 880 -24.17 -28.66 31.95
CA SER A 880 -25.10 -29.53 31.22
C SER A 880 -26.21 -28.70 30.57
N ILE A 881 -26.47 -28.94 29.27
CA ILE A 881 -27.47 -28.24 28.48
C ILE A 881 -28.69 -29.14 28.19
N ASP A 882 -29.88 -28.67 28.56
CA ASP A 882 -31.17 -29.20 28.10
C ASP A 882 -31.64 -28.40 26.87
N MET A 883 -31.58 -29.03 25.70
CA MET A 883 -31.99 -28.46 24.42
C MET A 883 -33.51 -28.38 24.22
N ASN A 884 -34.31 -28.97 25.10
CA ASN A 884 -35.76 -28.95 24.97
C ASN A 884 -36.45 -28.74 26.32
N PRO A 885 -36.19 -27.60 26.98
CA PRO A 885 -36.83 -27.26 28.23
C PRO A 885 -38.35 -27.11 28.01
N GLY A 886 -39.14 -27.33 29.06
CA GLY A 886 -40.59 -27.14 28.97
C GLY A 886 -40.93 -25.70 28.57
N PHE A 887 -41.57 -25.50 27.41
CA PHE A 887 -41.87 -24.20 26.83
C PHE A 887 -43.38 -23.97 26.67
N SER A 888 -43.84 -22.76 26.98
CA SER A 888 -45.14 -22.25 26.54
C SER A 888 -45.12 -20.73 26.41
N SER A 889 -45.91 -20.20 25.47
CA SER A 889 -46.03 -18.77 25.21
C SER A 889 -47.49 -18.31 25.22
N VAL A 890 -47.76 -17.11 25.75
CA VAL A 890 -49.08 -16.48 25.72
C VAL A 890 -48.94 -15.02 25.27
N THR A 891 -49.46 -14.72 24.08
CA THR A 891 -49.57 -13.34 23.58
C THR A 891 -50.57 -12.55 24.42
N GLN A 892 -50.16 -11.36 24.85
CA GLN A 892 -50.95 -10.44 25.65
C GLN A 892 -51.66 -9.41 24.76
N GLY A 893 -52.63 -8.68 25.34
CA GLY A 893 -53.40 -7.67 24.62
C GLY A 893 -52.63 -6.39 24.27
N ASP A 894 -51.43 -6.22 24.83
CA ASP A 894 -50.51 -5.10 24.57
C ASP A 894 -49.42 -5.43 23.54
N GLY A 895 -49.45 -6.62 22.94
CA GLY A 895 -48.48 -7.08 21.95
C GLY A 895 -47.25 -7.80 22.54
N SER A 896 -47.08 -7.80 23.86
CA SER A 896 -46.05 -8.61 24.51
C SER A 896 -46.37 -10.11 24.46
N VAL A 897 -45.34 -10.95 24.58
CA VAL A 897 -45.50 -12.41 24.70
C VAL A 897 -44.91 -12.86 26.03
N HIS A 898 -45.76 -13.38 26.91
CA HIS A 898 -45.31 -14.00 28.15
C HIS A 898 -44.81 -15.42 27.85
N LEU A 899 -43.58 -15.72 28.25
CA LEU A 899 -42.93 -17.00 28.03
C LEU A 899 -42.74 -17.72 29.37
N SER A 900 -42.98 -19.02 29.39
CA SER A 900 -42.61 -19.92 30.48
C SER A 900 -41.63 -20.95 29.92
N VAL A 901 -40.36 -20.87 30.31
CA VAL A 901 -39.30 -21.74 29.79
C VAL A 901 -38.54 -22.41 30.94
N GLY A 902 -38.65 -23.73 31.06
CA GLY A 902 -37.92 -24.51 32.07
C GLY A 902 -38.21 -24.17 33.54
N GLY A 903 -39.11 -23.21 33.83
CA GLY A 903 -39.33 -22.66 35.17
C GLY A 903 -39.06 -21.14 35.29
N LEU A 904 -38.50 -20.52 34.25
CA LEU A 904 -38.35 -19.07 34.12
C LEU A 904 -39.57 -18.45 33.44
N GLN A 905 -40.11 -17.38 34.00
CA GLN A 905 -41.18 -16.58 33.41
C GLN A 905 -40.59 -15.28 32.85
N LEU A 906 -40.72 -15.07 31.55
CA LEU A 906 -40.22 -13.90 30.85
C LEU A 906 -41.37 -13.11 30.20
N SER A 907 -41.17 -11.81 30.03
CA SER A 907 -41.96 -10.99 29.11
C SER A 907 -41.07 -10.63 27.92
N ALA A 908 -41.47 -11.06 26.71
CA ALA A 908 -40.88 -10.61 25.46
C ALA A 908 -41.65 -9.40 24.94
N MET A 909 -40.97 -8.31 24.58
CA MET A 909 -41.56 -7.12 23.98
C MET A 909 -40.63 -6.52 22.91
N ILE A 910 -41.19 -5.92 21.87
CA ILE A 910 -40.40 -5.17 20.89
C ILE A 910 -39.95 -3.85 21.52
N GLN A 911 -38.66 -3.58 21.42
CA GLN A 911 -38.05 -2.34 21.89
C GLN A 911 -36.92 -1.94 20.93
N ASN A 912 -37.28 -1.29 19.84
CA ASN A 912 -36.32 -0.96 18.77
C ASN A 912 -35.29 0.11 19.12
N THR A 913 -35.41 0.81 20.26
CA THR A 913 -34.43 1.81 20.72
C THR A 913 -33.57 1.23 21.82
N LEU A 914 -32.25 1.19 21.61
CA LEU A 914 -31.26 0.73 22.57
C LEU A 914 -30.80 1.88 23.46
N ASP A 915 -30.88 1.71 24.78
CA ASP A 915 -30.35 2.67 25.74
C ASP A 915 -28.83 2.48 25.98
N SER A 916 -28.25 3.28 26.88
CA SER A 916 -26.81 3.19 27.20
C SER A 916 -26.40 1.84 27.79
N GLY A 917 -27.27 1.20 28.57
CA GLY A 917 -27.01 -0.12 29.13
C GLY A 917 -27.04 -1.21 28.06
N ASN A 918 -28.01 -1.14 27.16
CA ASN A 918 -28.07 -2.05 26.01
C ASN A 918 -26.85 -1.88 25.11
N ASN A 919 -26.44 -0.64 24.81
CA ASN A 919 -25.24 -0.38 23.99
C ASN A 919 -23.97 -0.91 24.65
N LEU A 920 -23.80 -0.72 25.97
CA LEU A 920 -22.65 -1.26 26.72
C LEU A 920 -22.54 -2.79 26.60
N ALA A 921 -23.68 -3.48 26.56
CA ALA A 921 -23.75 -4.94 26.43
C ALA A 921 -23.52 -5.45 24.99
N SER A 922 -23.27 -4.58 24.00
CA SER A 922 -23.08 -5.02 22.61
C SER A 922 -21.91 -5.99 22.46
N VAL A 923 -20.82 -5.79 23.21
CA VAL A 923 -19.65 -6.67 23.21
C VAL A 923 -20.01 -8.09 23.68
N GLN A 924 -20.84 -8.22 24.72
CA GLN A 924 -21.28 -9.52 25.23
C GLN A 924 -22.04 -10.30 24.15
N ARG A 925 -22.89 -9.62 23.38
CA ARG A 925 -23.68 -10.25 22.32
C ARG A 925 -22.90 -10.57 21.06
N ILE A 926 -21.78 -9.90 20.82
CA ILE A 926 -20.92 -10.14 19.64
C ILE A 926 -19.89 -11.23 19.93
N TYR A 927 -19.30 -11.24 21.12
CA TYR A 927 -18.15 -12.11 21.44
C TYR A 927 -18.45 -13.22 22.44
N ASP A 928 -19.66 -13.28 23.01
CA ASP A 928 -20.06 -14.25 24.03
C ASP A 928 -19.09 -14.37 25.21
N LEU A 929 -18.68 -13.21 25.74
CA LEU A 929 -17.79 -13.14 26.90
C LEU A 929 -18.29 -12.09 27.90
N PRO A 930 -18.11 -12.33 29.22
CA PRO A 930 -18.46 -11.36 30.25
C PRO A 930 -17.42 -10.23 30.24
N MET A 931 -17.58 -9.29 29.31
CA MET A 931 -16.74 -8.11 29.14
C MET A 931 -17.54 -6.95 28.54
N VAL A 932 -17.01 -5.74 28.67
CA VAL A 932 -17.62 -4.51 28.13
C VAL A 932 -16.56 -3.59 27.52
N TYR A 933 -16.93 -2.77 26.55
CA TYR A 933 -16.02 -1.74 26.04
C TYR A 933 -16.21 -0.44 26.82
N LEU A 934 -15.11 0.10 27.36
CA LEU A 934 -15.11 1.31 28.18
C LEU A 934 -14.04 2.29 27.72
N THR A 935 -14.30 3.57 28.00
CA THR A 935 -13.37 4.67 27.71
C THR A 935 -12.74 5.20 29.01
N HIS A 936 -11.51 5.70 28.92
CA HIS A 936 -10.80 6.29 30.04
C HIS A 936 -11.61 7.45 30.64
N GLY A 937 -11.77 7.42 31.97
CA GLY A 937 -12.55 8.41 32.70
C GLY A 937 -14.06 8.22 32.61
N GLN A 938 -14.57 7.19 31.93
CA GLN A 938 -15.99 6.85 31.95
C GLN A 938 -16.44 6.49 33.36
N GLU A 939 -17.60 7.01 33.76
CA GLU A 939 -18.20 6.73 35.07
C GLU A 939 -19.35 5.70 34.94
N LEU A 940 -19.34 4.71 35.82
CA LEU A 940 -20.37 3.66 35.92
C LEU A 940 -20.75 3.46 37.39
N SER A 941 -21.96 2.96 37.62
CA SER A 941 -22.35 2.35 38.89
C SER A 941 -22.19 0.83 38.78
N VAL A 942 -21.49 0.24 39.74
CA VAL A 942 -21.36 -1.20 39.93
C VAL A 942 -22.27 -1.58 41.09
N GLU A 943 -23.41 -2.16 40.74
CA GLU A 943 -24.34 -2.73 41.71
C GLU A 943 -23.87 -4.14 42.03
N VAL A 944 -23.72 -4.47 43.30
CA VAL A 944 -23.17 -5.76 43.76
C VAL A 944 -24.11 -6.37 44.79
N ALA A 945 -24.35 -7.66 44.71
CA ALA A 945 -25.04 -8.47 45.72
C ALA A 945 -24.40 -9.85 45.79
N GLY A 946 -24.73 -10.64 46.82
CA GLY A 946 -24.18 -11.99 46.93
C GLY A 946 -24.60 -12.71 48.20
N SER A 947 -24.28 -14.00 48.29
CA SER A 947 -24.52 -14.86 49.45
C SER A 947 -23.31 -15.73 49.80
N ALA A 948 -22.11 -15.16 49.79
CA ALA A 948 -20.88 -15.89 50.10
C ALA A 948 -20.59 -16.08 51.60
N ALA A 949 -20.02 -17.24 51.95
CA ALA A 949 -19.34 -17.43 53.23
C ALA A 949 -17.95 -16.78 53.26
N ASN A 950 -17.21 -16.82 52.15
CA ASN A 950 -15.91 -16.19 52.02
C ASN A 950 -16.03 -14.69 51.79
N THR A 951 -14.95 -13.95 52.08
CA THR A 951 -14.82 -12.53 51.75
C THR A 951 -13.95 -12.37 50.50
N ASN A 952 -14.54 -11.84 49.44
CA ASN A 952 -13.95 -11.75 48.10
C ASN A 952 -13.83 -10.29 47.63
N ASP A 953 -12.85 -10.03 46.78
CA ASP A 953 -12.58 -8.72 46.19
C ASP A 953 -12.97 -8.71 44.71
N LEU A 954 -13.84 -7.78 44.31
CA LEU A 954 -14.21 -7.51 42.93
C LEU A 954 -13.35 -6.39 42.34
N HIS A 955 -12.80 -6.66 41.17
CA HIS A 955 -11.99 -5.74 40.38
C HIS A 955 -12.35 -5.84 38.89
N PHE A 956 -11.69 -5.03 38.07
CA PHE A 956 -11.75 -5.11 36.61
C PHE A 956 -10.34 -5.12 36.05
N VAL A 957 -10.17 -5.74 34.88
CA VAL A 957 -8.93 -5.73 34.12
C VAL A 957 -9.23 -5.49 32.65
N ARG A 958 -8.34 -4.78 31.95
CA ARG A 958 -8.45 -4.62 30.50
C ARG A 958 -7.83 -5.83 29.80
N PHE A 959 -8.59 -6.46 28.91
CA PHE A 959 -8.09 -7.45 27.96
C PHE A 959 -7.56 -6.76 26.72
N ASP A 960 -6.38 -7.19 26.30
CA ASP A 960 -5.77 -6.83 25.03
C ASP A 960 -6.16 -7.92 24.01
N ILE A 961 -6.97 -7.56 23.01
CA ILE A 961 -7.49 -8.49 21.99
C ILE A 961 -6.79 -8.22 20.67
N ASP A 962 -6.16 -9.24 20.11
CA ASP A 962 -5.70 -9.23 18.73
C ASP A 962 -6.84 -9.70 17.82
N PHE A 963 -7.49 -8.76 17.13
CA PHE A 963 -8.61 -9.08 16.23
C PHE A 963 -8.21 -9.84 14.96
N ASN A 964 -6.91 -9.90 14.64
CA ASN A 964 -6.41 -10.63 13.49
C ASN A 964 -6.29 -12.13 13.80
N THR A 965 -5.84 -12.46 15.01
CA THR A 965 -5.59 -13.84 15.45
C THR A 965 -6.65 -14.40 16.39
N GLY A 966 -7.45 -13.53 17.02
CA GLY A 966 -8.37 -13.86 18.10
C GLY A 966 -7.68 -14.06 19.46
N GLU A 967 -6.36 -13.82 19.56
CA GLU A 967 -5.62 -14.00 20.80
C GLU A 967 -5.99 -12.92 21.85
N ILE A 968 -6.12 -13.35 23.10
CA ILE A 968 -6.40 -12.49 24.25
C ILE A 968 -5.19 -12.49 25.18
N SER A 969 -4.82 -11.33 25.72
CA SER A 969 -3.77 -11.20 26.72
C SER A 969 -4.08 -10.11 27.74
N VAL A 970 -3.30 -10.08 28.82
CA VAL A 970 -3.28 -8.96 29.78
C VAL A 970 -1.84 -8.52 29.95
N GLY A 971 -1.55 -7.27 29.58
CA GLY A 971 -0.20 -6.71 29.74
C GLY A 971 0.87 -7.51 28.97
N GLY A 972 0.49 -8.07 27.82
CA GLY A 972 1.32 -8.91 26.96
C GLY A 972 1.49 -10.36 27.43
N VAL A 973 0.82 -10.78 28.50
CA VAL A 973 0.80 -12.19 28.95
C VAL A 973 -0.43 -12.89 28.40
N ALA A 974 -0.21 -13.92 27.59
CA ALA A 974 -1.27 -14.69 26.94
C ALA A 974 -2.28 -15.24 27.94
N TYR A 975 -3.55 -15.18 27.56
CA TYR A 975 -4.68 -15.74 28.31
C TYR A 975 -4.52 -17.26 28.50
N GLY A 976 -4.78 -17.72 29.72
CA GLY A 976 -4.82 -19.15 30.03
C GLY A 976 -4.67 -19.45 31.52
N ASP A 977 -4.99 -20.69 31.90
CA ASP A 977 -4.82 -21.22 33.26
C ASP A 977 -3.33 -21.38 33.61
N THR A 978 -2.68 -20.27 33.95
CA THR A 978 -1.25 -20.20 34.29
C THR A 978 -0.97 -19.16 35.37
N ASP A 979 -0.01 -19.46 36.25
CA ASP A 979 0.49 -18.52 37.26
C ASP A 979 0.91 -17.17 36.66
N ALA A 980 1.49 -17.18 35.45
CA ALA A 980 1.95 -15.97 34.77
C ALA A 980 0.79 -15.06 34.37
N PHE A 981 -0.27 -15.64 33.80
CA PHE A 981 -1.46 -14.90 33.42
C PHE A 981 -2.18 -14.34 34.64
N HIS A 982 -2.40 -15.14 35.69
CA HIS A 982 -3.02 -14.66 36.93
C HIS A 982 -2.19 -13.56 37.63
N ALA A 983 -0.86 -13.68 37.60
CA ALA A 983 0.03 -12.63 38.10
C ALA A 983 -0.09 -11.34 37.28
N ALA A 984 -0.23 -11.43 35.96
CA ALA A 984 -0.45 -10.29 35.08
C ALA A 984 -1.81 -9.63 35.38
N VAL A 985 -2.89 -10.41 35.48
CA VAL A 985 -4.23 -9.90 35.86
C VAL A 985 -4.14 -9.09 37.15
N ARG A 986 -3.51 -9.63 38.21
CA ARG A 986 -3.33 -8.92 39.48
C ARG A 986 -2.51 -7.63 39.35
N ALA A 987 -1.52 -7.60 38.46
CA ALA A 987 -0.66 -6.43 38.26
C ALA A 987 -1.35 -5.31 37.46
N TYR A 988 -2.32 -5.65 36.62
CA TYR A 988 -2.99 -4.74 35.69
C TYR A 988 -4.46 -4.45 36.02
N LEU A 989 -4.90 -4.73 37.26
CA LEU A 989 -6.23 -4.35 37.73
C LEU A 989 -6.45 -2.83 37.59
N ASP A 990 -7.65 -2.45 37.14
CA ASP A 990 -8.06 -1.05 37.05
C ASP A 990 -8.12 -0.44 38.45
N LEU A 991 -7.30 0.58 38.69
CA LEU A 991 -7.20 1.25 39.99
C LEU A 991 -8.42 2.14 40.31
N GLY A 992 -9.33 2.31 39.35
CA GLY A 992 -10.56 3.06 39.50
C GLY A 992 -11.65 2.35 40.28
N PHE A 993 -11.51 1.04 40.52
CA PHE A 993 -12.51 0.25 41.25
C PHE A 993 -11.91 -0.89 42.09
N SER A 994 -12.45 -1.05 43.30
CA SER A 994 -12.26 -2.23 44.13
C SER A 994 -13.40 -2.34 45.13
N ALA A 995 -14.00 -3.52 45.27
CA ALA A 995 -15.04 -3.72 46.27
C ALA A 995 -14.89 -5.07 46.98
N THR A 996 -14.95 -5.06 48.32
CA THR A 996 -14.78 -6.25 49.16
C THR A 996 -16.10 -6.61 49.85
N TYR A 997 -16.60 -7.82 49.64
CA TYR A 997 -17.85 -8.30 50.27
C TYR A 997 -17.78 -9.78 50.65
N GLY A 998 -18.63 -10.20 51.60
CA GLY A 998 -18.72 -11.59 52.04
C GLY A 998 -19.27 -11.77 53.46
N GLY A 999 -19.24 -13.02 53.95
CA GLY A 999 -19.63 -13.37 55.32
C GLY A 999 -21.14 -13.43 55.57
N GLY A 1000 -21.93 -13.68 54.53
CA GLY A 1000 -23.39 -13.77 54.54
C GLY A 1000 -24.01 -13.11 53.30
N THR A 1001 -25.31 -12.82 53.35
CA THR A 1001 -26.00 -12.11 52.26
C THR A 1001 -25.71 -10.60 52.30
N PHE A 1002 -25.33 -10.01 51.17
CA PHE A 1002 -25.00 -8.59 51.04
C PHE A 1002 -25.57 -7.96 49.77
N SER A 1003 -25.64 -6.61 49.77
CA SER A 1003 -25.98 -5.79 48.60
C SER A 1003 -25.44 -4.37 48.80
N SER A 1004 -24.89 -3.77 47.73
CA SER A 1004 -24.31 -2.42 47.74
C SER A 1004 -24.13 -1.89 46.32
N ASP A 1005 -24.15 -0.56 46.18
CA ASP A 1005 -23.84 0.13 44.92
C ASP A 1005 -22.57 0.97 45.10
N GLN A 1006 -21.67 0.94 44.13
CA GLN A 1006 -20.43 1.73 44.15
C GLN A 1006 -20.16 2.37 42.79
N ASN A 1007 -19.55 3.56 42.80
CA ASN A 1007 -19.14 4.22 41.56
C ASN A 1007 -17.77 3.68 41.11
N TRP A 1008 -17.62 3.50 39.81
CA TRP A 1008 -16.36 3.24 39.13
C TRP A 1008 -16.06 4.38 38.17
N THR A 1009 -14.85 4.93 38.26
CA THR A 1009 -14.28 5.79 37.20
C THR A 1009 -13.14 5.02 36.56
N VAL A 1010 -13.26 4.69 35.27
CA VAL A 1010 -12.26 3.89 34.55
C VAL A 1010 -10.90 4.60 34.57
N ALA A 1011 -9.90 3.98 35.20
CA ALA A 1011 -8.58 4.57 35.35
C ALA A 1011 -7.60 4.17 34.22
N GLY A 1012 -7.78 2.97 33.65
CA GLY A 1012 -7.01 2.48 32.51
C GLY A 1012 -7.41 3.16 31.20
N SER A 1013 -6.74 2.78 30.11
CA SER A 1013 -7.02 3.28 28.77
C SER A 1013 -8.30 2.68 28.17
N ASP A 1014 -8.78 3.26 27.07
CA ASP A 1014 -9.90 2.72 26.29
C ASP A 1014 -9.67 1.23 25.93
N GLY A 1015 -10.72 0.42 25.97
CA GLY A 1015 -10.62 -0.99 25.60
C GLY A 1015 -11.70 -1.90 26.21
N TYR A 1016 -11.43 -3.20 26.16
CA TYR A 1016 -12.34 -4.26 26.62
C TYR A 1016 -12.03 -4.61 28.07
N TYR A 1017 -12.95 -4.34 28.99
CA TYR A 1017 -12.81 -4.61 30.41
C TYR A 1017 -13.61 -5.85 30.82
N ALA A 1018 -12.94 -6.75 31.52
CA ALA A 1018 -13.52 -7.94 32.12
C ALA A 1018 -13.54 -7.81 33.66
N PRO A 1019 -14.58 -8.32 34.35
CA PRO A 1019 -14.57 -8.41 35.79
C PRO A 1019 -13.58 -9.48 36.27
N VAL A 1020 -13.04 -9.27 37.47
CA VAL A 1020 -12.10 -10.18 38.13
C VAL A 1020 -12.54 -10.38 39.57
N LEU A 1021 -12.67 -11.62 40.00
CA LEU A 1021 -12.86 -11.94 41.42
C LEU A 1021 -11.55 -12.45 42.02
N ILE A 1022 -11.12 -11.87 43.14
CA ILE A 1022 -10.05 -12.41 43.97
C ILE A 1022 -10.68 -13.01 45.22
N THR A 1023 -10.54 -14.31 45.39
CA THR A 1023 -11.18 -15.03 46.51
C THR A 1023 -10.46 -14.78 47.83
N GLN A 1024 -11.09 -15.13 48.95
CA GLN A 1024 -10.44 -15.04 50.27
C GLN A 1024 -9.13 -15.84 50.36
N SER A 1025 -9.00 -16.94 49.61
CA SER A 1025 -7.77 -17.75 49.56
C SER A 1025 -6.72 -17.19 48.60
N GLY A 1026 -7.04 -16.15 47.83
CA GLY A 1026 -6.16 -15.48 46.89
C GLY A 1026 -6.19 -16.05 45.48
N GLU A 1027 -7.15 -16.92 45.16
CA GLU A 1027 -7.40 -17.38 43.79
C GLU A 1027 -7.91 -16.20 42.94
N ILE A 1028 -7.63 -16.24 41.63
CA ILE A 1028 -8.07 -15.22 40.69
C ILE A 1028 -8.99 -15.87 39.67
N PHE A 1029 -10.22 -15.37 39.58
CA PHE A 1029 -11.17 -15.76 38.55
C PHE A 1029 -11.35 -14.64 37.54
N VAL A 1030 -11.26 -15.02 36.26
CA VAL A 1030 -11.46 -14.18 35.08
C VAL A 1030 -12.54 -14.77 34.17
N SER A 1031 -12.99 -13.97 33.22
CA SER A 1031 -13.93 -14.38 32.17
C SER A 1031 -13.41 -15.59 31.38
N GLY A 1032 -14.27 -16.59 31.17
CA GLY A 1032 -13.96 -17.80 30.39
C GLY A 1032 -13.23 -18.91 31.16
N THR A 1033 -12.42 -19.68 30.45
CA THR A 1033 -11.68 -20.87 30.92
C THR A 1033 -10.25 -20.62 31.40
N GLY A 1034 -9.79 -19.36 31.48
CA GLY A 1034 -8.43 -18.98 31.92
C GLY A 1034 -8.17 -19.16 33.42
N ASN A 1035 -8.90 -20.08 34.06
CA ASN A 1035 -8.97 -20.29 35.49
C ASN A 1035 -8.57 -21.70 35.85
N ASP A 1036 -8.21 -21.92 37.12
CA ASP A 1036 -7.81 -23.22 37.67
C ASP A 1036 -8.73 -24.37 37.22
N GLY A 1037 -8.14 -25.31 36.49
CA GLY A 1037 -8.83 -26.51 35.99
C GLY A 1037 -9.63 -26.30 34.70
N GLY A 1038 -9.49 -25.14 34.05
CA GLY A 1038 -10.13 -24.80 32.78
C GLY A 1038 -11.63 -24.55 32.86
N GLN A 1039 -12.15 -24.22 34.05
CA GLN A 1039 -13.58 -24.04 34.30
C GLN A 1039 -14.00 -22.56 34.18
N GLU A 1040 -15.28 -22.35 33.89
CA GLU A 1040 -15.93 -21.04 33.99
C GLU A 1040 -16.31 -20.77 35.46
N TYR A 1041 -15.84 -19.65 36.02
CA TYR A 1041 -16.21 -19.19 37.37
C TYR A 1041 -16.91 -17.82 37.35
N ILE A 1042 -17.09 -17.24 36.16
CA ILE A 1042 -17.82 -16.00 35.92
C ILE A 1042 -18.83 -16.26 34.82
N ARG A 1043 -20.11 -16.09 35.11
CA ARG A 1043 -21.21 -16.45 34.20
C ARG A 1043 -22.10 -15.25 33.88
N ILE A 1044 -22.54 -15.15 32.64
CA ILE A 1044 -23.50 -14.12 32.20
C ILE A 1044 -24.91 -14.52 32.63
N PHE A 1045 -25.59 -13.65 33.36
CA PHE A 1045 -27.00 -13.83 33.76
C PHE A 1045 -27.96 -12.85 33.07
N GLY A 1046 -27.45 -11.82 32.41
CA GLY A 1046 -28.21 -10.78 31.73
C GLY A 1046 -27.28 -9.69 31.19
N GLU A 1047 -27.82 -8.65 30.56
CA GLU A 1047 -27.01 -7.53 30.08
C GLU A 1047 -26.20 -6.93 31.22
N ASN A 1048 -24.88 -6.87 31.01
CA ASN A 1048 -23.92 -6.32 31.96
C ASN A 1048 -23.99 -6.95 33.37
N THR A 1049 -24.60 -8.13 33.49
CA THR A 1049 -24.91 -8.79 34.77
C THR A 1049 -24.18 -10.12 34.84
N PHE A 1050 -23.26 -10.23 35.81
CA PHE A 1050 -22.34 -11.36 35.93
C PHE A 1050 -22.42 -11.96 37.34
N GLY A 1051 -22.50 -13.29 37.42
CA GLY A 1051 -22.42 -14.05 38.67
C GLY A 1051 -21.07 -14.74 38.78
N PHE A 1052 -20.61 -14.95 40.01
CA PHE A 1052 -19.26 -15.46 40.30
C PHE A 1052 -19.34 -16.59 41.32
N GLU A 1053 -18.46 -17.56 41.15
CA GLU A 1053 -18.05 -18.51 42.18
C GLU A 1053 -16.93 -17.94 43.04
N ASP A 1054 -16.79 -18.40 44.28
CA ASP A 1054 -15.66 -18.05 45.16
C ASP A 1054 -14.74 -19.21 45.57
N LEU A 1055 -15.01 -20.41 45.08
CA LEU A 1055 -14.20 -21.61 45.25
C LEU A 1055 -13.81 -22.22 43.90
N THR A 1056 -12.65 -22.87 43.83
CA THR A 1056 -12.31 -23.71 42.68
C THR A 1056 -13.08 -25.03 42.71
N ALA A 1057 -13.16 -25.72 41.58
CA ALA A 1057 -13.70 -27.08 41.51
C ALA A 1057 -12.99 -28.04 42.50
N ALA A 1058 -11.67 -27.86 42.69
CA ALA A 1058 -10.88 -28.65 43.64
C ALA A 1058 -11.19 -28.31 45.11
N GLN A 1059 -11.64 -27.10 45.38
CA GLN A 1059 -12.12 -26.64 46.69
C GLN A 1059 -13.58 -27.02 46.95
N GLY A 1060 -14.28 -27.55 45.94
CA GLY A 1060 -15.65 -28.03 46.05
C GLY A 1060 -16.70 -26.94 45.81
N SER A 1061 -16.44 -26.01 44.89
CA SER A 1061 -17.46 -25.10 44.35
C SER A 1061 -18.70 -25.89 43.92
N ASP A 1062 -19.87 -25.34 44.26
CA ASP A 1062 -21.19 -25.86 43.92
C ASP A 1062 -21.78 -25.22 42.66
N PHE A 1063 -21.06 -24.27 42.04
CA PHE A 1063 -21.37 -23.69 40.75
C PHE A 1063 -22.75 -23.01 40.71
N ASP A 1064 -23.13 -22.31 41.78
CA ASP A 1064 -24.40 -21.60 41.89
C ASP A 1064 -24.35 -20.09 41.56
N TYR A 1065 -23.14 -19.59 41.34
CA TYR A 1065 -22.71 -18.25 40.93
C TYR A 1065 -23.32 -17.13 41.77
N ASN A 1066 -23.72 -17.45 43.01
CA ASN A 1066 -24.39 -16.54 43.92
C ASN A 1066 -23.42 -15.87 44.90
N ASP A 1067 -22.18 -16.37 45.00
CA ASP A 1067 -21.17 -15.91 45.96
C ASP A 1067 -20.92 -14.41 45.78
N MET A 1068 -20.90 -13.97 44.52
CA MET A 1068 -21.03 -12.57 44.15
C MET A 1068 -21.82 -12.46 42.85
N VAL A 1069 -22.58 -11.38 42.70
CA VAL A 1069 -23.28 -11.01 41.49
C VAL A 1069 -23.13 -9.51 41.32
N MET A 1070 -22.82 -9.07 40.11
CA MET A 1070 -22.71 -7.66 39.79
C MET A 1070 -23.59 -7.27 38.61
N ARG A 1071 -23.91 -5.98 38.52
CA ARG A 1071 -24.47 -5.34 37.34
C ARG A 1071 -23.80 -3.99 37.09
N LEU A 1072 -23.36 -3.75 35.86
CA LEU A 1072 -22.88 -2.42 35.44
C LEU A 1072 -24.05 -1.57 34.93
N VAL A 1073 -24.13 -0.35 35.45
CA VAL A 1073 -25.10 0.67 35.03
C VAL A 1073 -24.33 1.91 34.59
N PRO A 1074 -24.37 2.30 33.30
CA PRO A 1074 -23.74 3.54 32.84
C PRO A 1074 -24.27 4.76 33.61
N ALA A 1075 -23.38 5.68 34.00
CA ALA A 1075 -23.82 6.97 34.54
C ALA A 1075 -24.46 7.81 33.42
N ILE A 1076 -25.64 8.38 33.68
CA ILE A 1076 -26.42 9.19 32.72
C ILE A 1076 -25.84 10.59 32.59
#